data_AF-A0A930U8C8-F1
#
_entry.id   AF-A0A930U8C8-F1
#
_cell.length_a   1.000
_cell.length_b   1.000
_cell.length_c   1.000
_cell.angle_alpha   90.00
_cell.angle_beta   90.00
_cell.angle_gamma   90.00
#
_symmetry.space_group_name_H-M   'P 1'
#
loop_
_entity.id
_entity.type
_entity.pdbx_description
1 polymer ?
#
loop_
_entity_poly.entity_id
_entity_poly.type
_entity_poly.pdbx_seq_one_letter_code
_entity_poly.pdbx_strand_id
1 'polypeptide(L)'
;MTLYSQAFLVKQALPVPGFDVSNYFPVVGDTVSLTNKSIDNDVNLWSIKDGVNANRTSATLNETVTILAPGGNIQSLKISNTVKSLVESTETVYGLLSPTEPYYTISVSNKVCRVGDSVTITPTRIYPQVIANAHTVKLELYDANTGALYQTINNVVAPVSVNFTYRGAFNIVLTATETSNSRTTVNKQFRIITVTPALALRTLAIEFTLKSIETLAIEDPLGTTINTISGTNVPAGSTVVLKFPSTHDPNHRYRIQGLNLKGTITNPIIITIDSPTQMLIKYSSYWGIILQGCEHIVIDGKGYQNIDLGIHVTKHDDYEQGNTAIQITSLSNYIELHNLEVSKPSFAGIFCKTDPDVNNTATLRGNFTMQDTRLHNSYVHDTAGEGMYWGYFDNSEHTKKNSAGVDVTYRPHNLNDTKVYRNRFERTGWDGLQLNNATGTTEIHDNVLLDCGKASEPDQNTGMSLGIEGKVFNNYINKVGGAGIQFGALGPVDIYNNVIVNIPEGSAALYLLNSKDVPEQNVGINSNGNFYNNIPINVYNNNLITTGNKATVGAYNVCQHQGFVFRNNVVSCANVSSKFAGQEATTLAVWESNALNNVVLNLLDTTAQKFGSISKGNFNIYSDSAIASGGSVLGETYDFRGFKNWTDNDKFIGAYAGIVRVSSFFLQLSSIAINSGALLTDATAVNVVMTFLGNPTHYMISESSTFVGASWVAYTSSTVPFTLSSTQGLKTVYVKIENNNVTTDGVSDTITYQAGRQFLIDFASIAVYSKATTYLGAAATWNTFNSPVNLISASSIPVGQSLSNLKDTKNVASTYGLIITDAFDGVDSNITLPGTQFPYEYNAVRFNWLVSETLGNKGSFNITGLDDTKNYDIILYAHRNILTSTYNFVVKGVAQAFSSRHTDGTGVVDNQAIYNNVKSVGGIIGIDVITTAATRGFLGILDIREKV
;
A
#
# COMPACT_ATOMS: atom_id res chain seq x y z
N MET A 1 12.91 5.67 11.61
CA MET A 1 11.74 5.59 10.71
C MET A 1 10.91 4.33 11.02
N THR A 2 10.62 4.06 12.31
CA THR A 2 10.11 2.75 12.80
C THR A 2 8.83 2.89 13.63
N LEU A 3 8.03 3.93 13.39
CA LEU A 3 6.89 4.31 14.25
C LEU A 3 5.53 4.35 13.53
N TYR A 4 5.49 4.05 12.23
CA TYR A 4 4.25 3.67 11.55
C TYR A 4 3.90 2.18 11.71
N SER A 5 4.76 1.41 12.40
CA SER A 5 4.60 -0.03 12.59
C SER A 5 3.90 -0.44 13.90
N GLN A 6 3.30 0.51 14.64
CA GLN A 6 2.51 0.21 15.85
C GLN A 6 0.99 0.30 15.67
N ALA A 7 0.52 0.70 14.47
CA ALA A 7 -0.71 0.17 13.93
C ALA A 7 -0.38 -1.23 13.37
N PHE A 8 -0.41 -2.22 14.26
CA PHE A 8 -0.37 -3.66 13.99
C PHE A 8 0.65 -4.15 12.92
N LEU A 9 1.74 -4.74 13.39
CA LEU A 9 2.53 -5.71 12.64
C LEU A 9 1.64 -6.92 12.25
N VAL A 10 0.88 -6.79 11.17
CA VAL A 10 0.38 -7.91 10.36
C VAL A 10 1.33 -8.05 9.18
N LYS A 11 2.50 -8.64 9.46
CA LYS A 11 3.39 -9.13 8.41
C LYS A 11 2.89 -10.52 7.98
N GLN A 12 2.62 -10.64 6.69
CA GLN A 12 2.34 -11.84 5.87
C GLN A 12 0.90 -12.38 5.88
N ALA A 13 0.24 -12.30 4.72
CA ALA A 13 0.04 -13.47 3.84
C ALA A 13 -0.75 -13.08 2.57
N LEU A 14 -0.04 -12.65 1.52
CA LEU A 14 -0.44 -12.96 0.15
C LEU A 14 0.83 -13.36 -0.64
N PRO A 15 0.83 -14.51 -1.33
CA PRO A 15 1.91 -14.94 -2.19
C PRO A 15 1.77 -14.19 -3.52
N VAL A 16 2.21 -12.92 -3.55
CA VAL A 16 2.44 -12.23 -4.81
C VAL A 16 3.94 -11.94 -4.87
N PRO A 17 4.67 -12.44 -5.88
CA PRO A 17 6.04 -12.01 -6.12
C PRO A 17 6.07 -10.47 -6.16
N GLY A 18 6.90 -9.85 -5.33
CA GLY A 18 6.96 -8.39 -5.24
C GLY A 18 7.85 -7.91 -4.10
N PHE A 19 8.00 -6.59 -4.02
CA PHE A 19 8.84 -5.92 -3.02
C PHE A 19 7.98 -5.09 -2.05
N ASP A 20 8.54 -4.78 -0.90
CA ASP A 20 8.03 -3.75 0.02
C ASP A 20 8.84 -2.47 -0.14
N VAL A 21 8.16 -1.32 -0.02
CA VAL A 21 8.79 0.00 0.14
C VAL A 21 8.79 0.39 1.62
N SER A 22 9.94 0.82 2.14
CA SER A 22 10.07 1.22 3.55
C SER A 22 9.23 2.44 3.94
N ASN A 23 9.02 3.37 3.00
CA ASN A 23 8.19 4.56 3.18
C ASN A 23 7.61 5.01 1.83
N TYR A 24 6.28 5.07 1.74
CA TYR A 24 5.57 5.55 0.55
C TYR A 24 5.43 7.08 0.50
N PHE A 25 5.72 7.76 1.62
CA PHE A 25 5.67 9.21 1.76
C PHE A 25 7.00 9.76 2.37
N PRO A 26 8.14 9.56 1.69
CA PRO A 26 9.45 10.06 2.11
C PRO A 26 9.59 11.55 1.85
N VAL A 27 10.46 12.24 2.59
CA VAL A 27 10.84 13.62 2.25
C VAL A 27 11.76 13.60 1.04
N VAL A 28 11.69 14.59 0.15
CA VAL A 28 12.65 14.72 -0.96
C VAL A 28 14.07 14.78 -0.41
N GLY A 29 14.97 13.97 -0.98
CA GLY A 29 16.32 13.73 -0.49
C GLY A 29 16.44 12.52 0.45
N ASP A 30 15.33 12.02 1.02
CA ASP A 30 15.34 10.77 1.79
C ASP A 30 15.56 9.58 0.86
N THR A 31 16.11 8.52 1.45
CA THR A 31 16.29 7.23 0.80
C THR A 31 15.21 6.25 1.26
N VAL A 32 14.56 5.58 0.31
CA VAL A 32 13.64 4.47 0.57
C VAL A 32 14.32 3.13 0.30
N SER A 33 14.06 2.14 1.14
CA SER A 33 14.57 0.77 0.96
C SER A 33 13.53 -0.09 0.27
N LEU A 34 14.00 -0.93 -0.64
CA LEU A 34 13.21 -1.95 -1.34
C LEU A 34 13.66 -3.33 -0.85
N THR A 35 12.72 -4.07 -0.26
CA THR A 35 13.00 -5.39 0.30
C THR A 35 12.17 -6.45 -0.41
N ASN A 36 12.82 -7.50 -0.90
CA ASN A 36 12.13 -8.65 -1.50
C ASN A 36 11.36 -9.46 -0.42
N LYS A 37 10.14 -9.89 -0.75
CA LYS A 37 9.32 -10.81 0.07
C LYS A 37 9.16 -12.20 -0.54
N SER A 38 9.76 -12.48 -1.68
CA SER A 38 9.69 -13.80 -2.33
C SER A 38 10.37 -14.88 -1.48
N ILE A 39 9.70 -16.01 -1.32
CA ILE A 39 10.18 -17.23 -0.66
C ILE A 39 11.02 -18.08 -1.65
N ASP A 40 10.96 -17.76 -2.96
CA ASP A 40 11.73 -18.43 -4.00
C ASP A 40 13.14 -17.84 -4.09
N ASN A 41 14.13 -18.66 -3.68
CA ASN A 41 15.57 -18.38 -3.71
C ASN A 41 16.18 -18.52 -5.12
N ASP A 42 15.39 -18.85 -6.14
CA ASP A 42 15.88 -19.14 -7.48
C ASP A 42 16.05 -17.84 -8.29
N VAL A 43 17.32 -17.42 -8.39
CA VAL A 43 17.91 -16.48 -9.36
C VAL A 43 16.98 -15.35 -9.81
N ASN A 44 17.02 -14.23 -9.10
CA ASN A 44 16.26 -13.03 -9.46
C ASN A 44 17.18 -11.99 -10.12
N LEU A 45 16.99 -11.74 -11.41
CA LEU A 45 17.52 -10.54 -12.06
C LEU A 45 16.46 -9.44 -11.95
N TRP A 46 16.64 -8.54 -10.99
CA TRP A 46 15.77 -7.38 -10.81
C TRP A 46 16.22 -6.22 -11.69
N SER A 47 15.32 -5.38 -12.18
CA SER A 47 15.67 -4.09 -12.79
C SER A 47 14.83 -3.00 -12.15
N ILE A 48 15.48 -2.00 -11.54
CA ILE A 48 14.82 -0.81 -11.00
C ILE A 48 14.82 0.26 -12.08
N LYS A 49 13.64 0.79 -12.40
CA LYS A 49 13.49 1.96 -13.27
C LYS A 49 12.97 3.12 -12.41
N ASP A 50 13.83 4.03 -12.00
CA ASP A 50 13.51 5.11 -11.05
C ASP A 50 13.30 6.48 -11.74
N GLY A 51 13.06 6.50 -13.05
CA GLY A 51 12.85 7.75 -13.81
C GLY A 51 14.10 8.62 -13.99
N VAL A 52 15.23 8.29 -13.37
CA VAL A 52 16.48 9.09 -13.44
C VAL A 52 17.70 8.24 -13.83
N ASN A 53 17.78 6.97 -13.43
CA ASN A 53 18.90 6.06 -13.69
C ASN A 53 18.49 4.81 -14.48
N ALA A 54 19.42 4.33 -15.30
CA ALA A 54 19.29 3.10 -16.08
C ALA A 54 19.28 1.84 -15.19
N ASN A 55 18.58 0.80 -15.68
CA ASN A 55 18.40 -0.53 -15.11
C ASN A 55 19.59 -1.04 -14.26
N ARG A 56 19.39 -1.27 -12.96
CA ARG A 56 20.36 -1.97 -12.10
C ARG A 56 19.95 -3.44 -11.93
N THR A 57 20.87 -4.37 -12.20
CA THR A 57 20.69 -5.82 -11.96
C THR A 57 21.40 -6.28 -10.68
N SER A 58 20.68 -6.93 -9.78
CA SER A 58 21.20 -7.44 -8.49
C SER A 58 20.58 -8.80 -8.16
N ALA A 59 21.34 -9.70 -7.51
CA ALA A 59 20.90 -11.05 -7.15
C ALA A 59 20.11 -11.13 -5.83
N THR A 60 20.15 -10.08 -5.01
CA THR A 60 19.47 -9.99 -3.70
C THR A 60 19.02 -8.54 -3.48
N LEU A 61 17.70 -8.30 -3.43
CA LEU A 61 17.17 -6.95 -3.31
C LEU A 61 17.05 -6.50 -1.84
N ASN A 62 18.13 -5.91 -1.34
CA ASN A 62 18.11 -4.89 -0.29
C ASN A 62 18.67 -3.60 -0.92
N GLU A 63 17.90 -3.02 -1.84
CA GLU A 63 18.32 -1.84 -2.59
C GLU A 63 17.75 -0.58 -1.95
N THR A 64 18.39 0.55 -2.27
CA THR A 64 17.97 1.85 -1.78
C THR A 64 17.81 2.84 -2.93
N VAL A 65 16.75 3.63 -2.90
CA VAL A 65 16.44 4.64 -3.91
C VAL A 65 16.31 5.99 -3.24
N THR A 66 17.05 6.99 -3.73
CA THR A 66 16.93 8.37 -3.24
C THR A 66 15.82 9.07 -4.01
N ILE A 67 14.92 9.75 -3.28
CA ILE A 67 13.77 10.42 -3.87
C ILE A 67 14.17 11.85 -4.25
N LEU A 68 14.11 12.17 -5.54
CA LEU A 68 14.74 13.37 -6.10
C LEU A 68 13.77 14.52 -6.43
N ALA A 69 12.45 14.32 -6.36
CA ALA A 69 11.47 15.33 -6.73
C ALA A 69 10.20 15.31 -5.84
N PRO A 70 9.57 16.48 -5.58
CA PRO A 70 8.25 16.59 -4.94
C PRO A 70 7.10 16.67 -5.97
N GLY A 71 5.85 16.43 -5.53
CA GLY A 71 4.62 16.74 -6.28
C GLY A 71 4.09 15.60 -7.18
N GLY A 72 2.81 15.20 -7.00
CA GLY A 72 2.23 13.93 -7.46
C GLY A 72 2.60 13.41 -8.87
N ASN A 73 2.82 12.09 -8.92
CA ASN A 73 3.52 11.24 -9.92
C ASN A 73 5.06 11.22 -9.78
N ILE A 74 5.58 10.64 -8.70
CA ILE A 74 6.93 10.99 -8.20
C ILE A 74 8.01 9.93 -8.41
N GLN A 75 7.74 8.62 -8.33
CA GLN A 75 8.68 7.60 -8.80
C GLN A 75 7.96 6.25 -8.84
N SER A 76 7.81 5.68 -10.04
CA SER A 76 7.31 4.32 -10.19
C SER A 76 8.48 3.36 -10.07
N LEU A 77 8.57 2.69 -8.93
CA LEU A 77 9.57 1.67 -8.72
C LEU A 77 9.05 0.40 -9.37
N LYS A 78 9.62 0.06 -10.51
CA LYS A 78 9.30 -1.18 -11.21
C LYS A 78 10.34 -2.22 -10.87
N ILE A 79 9.89 -3.45 -10.67
CA ILE A 79 10.75 -4.61 -10.48
C ILE A 79 10.21 -5.74 -11.37
N SER A 80 11.07 -6.29 -12.23
CA SER A 80 10.75 -7.40 -13.15
C SER A 80 11.57 -8.66 -12.81
N ASN A 81 10.97 -9.84 -12.92
CA ASN A 81 11.69 -11.13 -12.88
C ASN A 81 11.73 -11.74 -14.29
N THR A 82 12.94 -11.95 -14.81
CA THR A 82 13.19 -12.46 -16.18
C THR A 82 13.23 -13.99 -16.30
N VAL A 83 13.25 -14.74 -15.19
CA VAL A 83 13.44 -16.22 -15.21
C VAL A 83 12.12 -17.00 -15.34
N LYS A 84 11.00 -16.47 -14.83
CA LYS A 84 9.68 -17.15 -14.86
C LYS A 84 8.66 -16.54 -15.84
N SER A 85 9.10 -15.76 -16.82
CA SER A 85 8.25 -14.96 -17.72
C SER A 85 7.38 -13.90 -17.00
N LEU A 86 7.82 -12.63 -17.07
CA LEU A 86 7.00 -11.41 -16.95
C LEU A 86 6.12 -11.23 -15.70
N VAL A 87 6.63 -11.47 -14.49
CA VAL A 87 6.01 -10.84 -13.30
C VAL A 87 6.66 -9.48 -13.07
N GLU A 88 5.91 -8.42 -13.37
CA GLU A 88 6.30 -7.03 -13.10
C GLU A 88 5.46 -6.49 -11.94
N SER A 89 6.12 -6.06 -10.87
CA SER A 89 5.48 -5.31 -9.79
C SER A 89 5.89 -3.85 -9.88
N THR A 90 4.92 -2.93 -9.83
CA THR A 90 5.17 -1.49 -9.79
C THR A 90 4.55 -0.92 -8.53
N GLU A 91 5.34 -0.18 -7.75
CA GLU A 91 4.87 0.60 -6.61
C GLU A 91 5.16 2.08 -6.86
N THR A 92 4.27 2.96 -6.41
CA THR A 92 4.44 4.42 -6.55
C THR A 92 4.79 5.02 -5.20
N VAL A 93 5.88 5.78 -5.16
CA VAL A 93 6.29 6.54 -3.98
C VAL A 93 5.98 8.02 -4.19
N TYR A 94 5.47 8.69 -3.15
CA TYR A 94 5.10 10.10 -3.20
C TYR A 94 6.03 10.95 -2.33
N GLY A 95 7.04 11.58 -2.95
CA GLY A 95 7.97 12.48 -2.29
C GLY A 95 7.30 13.73 -1.72
N LEU A 96 7.39 13.92 -0.41
CA LEU A 96 6.95 15.10 0.32
C LEU A 96 8.00 16.21 0.23
N LEU A 97 7.54 17.45 0.05
CA LEU A 97 8.35 18.62 0.42
C LEU A 97 8.69 18.54 1.91
N SER A 98 9.88 18.99 2.30
CA SER A 98 10.34 19.01 3.70
C SER A 98 9.30 19.66 4.62
N PRO A 99 8.55 18.89 5.43
CA PRO A 99 7.48 19.47 6.24
C PRO A 99 8.06 20.19 7.46
N THR A 100 7.82 21.49 7.53
CA THR A 100 8.26 22.35 8.63
C THR A 100 7.30 22.31 9.82
N GLU A 101 6.05 21.87 9.62
CA GLU A 101 5.07 21.76 10.69
C GLU A 101 5.35 20.58 11.64
N PRO A 102 5.06 20.76 12.94
CA PRO A 102 5.36 19.77 13.98
C PRO A 102 4.27 18.68 14.06
N TYR A 103 4.34 17.65 13.21
CA TYR A 103 3.44 16.50 13.30
C TYR A 103 3.98 15.41 14.24
N TYR A 104 3.14 15.01 15.19
CA TYR A 104 3.49 14.02 16.21
C TYR A 104 2.54 12.82 16.20
N THR A 105 3.10 11.63 16.37
CA THR A 105 2.40 10.46 16.87
C THR A 105 2.54 10.37 18.39
N ILE A 106 1.67 9.58 19.02
CA ILE A 106 1.71 9.29 20.44
C ILE A 106 2.01 7.79 20.61
N SER A 107 2.95 7.48 21.51
CA SER A 107 3.14 6.11 22.03
C SER A 107 3.05 6.15 23.55
N VAL A 108 2.68 5.01 24.15
CA VAL A 108 2.55 4.85 25.61
C VAL A 108 3.36 3.63 26.03
N SER A 109 3.99 3.70 27.21
CA SER A 109 4.78 2.59 27.74
C SER A 109 3.92 1.35 28.02
N ASN A 110 2.67 1.56 28.42
CA ASN A 110 1.69 0.51 28.69
C ASN A 110 0.31 0.94 28.22
N LYS A 111 -0.32 0.13 27.36
CA LYS A 111 -1.71 0.33 26.90
C LYS A 111 -2.74 -0.09 27.96
N VAL A 112 -2.33 -0.96 28.87
CA VAL A 112 -3.09 -1.39 30.06
C VAL A 112 -2.20 -1.21 31.27
N CYS A 113 -2.66 -0.46 32.26
CA CYS A 113 -1.97 -0.20 33.54
C CYS A 113 -2.99 -0.29 34.68
N ARG A 114 -2.54 -0.24 35.93
CA ARG A 114 -3.42 -0.29 37.10
C ARG A 114 -3.60 1.07 37.75
N VAL A 115 -4.65 1.20 38.55
CA VAL A 115 -4.79 2.35 39.46
C VAL A 115 -3.54 2.46 40.34
N GLY A 116 -2.92 3.64 40.34
CA GLY A 116 -1.66 3.91 41.03
C GLY A 116 -0.41 3.73 40.16
N ASP A 117 -0.50 3.08 39.00
CA ASP A 117 0.63 2.94 38.08
C ASP A 117 0.93 4.25 37.34
N SER A 118 2.18 4.38 36.92
CA SER A 118 2.63 5.43 36.02
C SER A 118 2.73 4.93 34.59
N VAL A 119 2.20 5.71 33.64
CA VAL A 119 2.37 5.47 32.21
C VAL A 119 3.22 6.57 31.61
N THR A 120 4.27 6.19 30.90
CA THR A 120 5.06 7.15 30.13
C THR A 120 4.42 7.37 28.78
N ILE A 121 4.09 8.62 28.46
CA ILE A 121 3.56 9.08 27.19
C ILE A 121 4.71 9.72 26.41
N THR A 122 4.97 9.21 25.21
CA THR A 122 6.06 9.65 24.34
C THR A 122 5.50 10.21 23.04
N PRO A 123 5.41 11.55 22.93
CA PRO A 123 5.26 12.22 21.64
C PRO A 123 6.45 11.90 20.74
N THR A 124 6.21 11.41 19.53
CA THR A 124 7.28 11.21 18.54
C THR A 124 6.97 11.94 17.25
N ARG A 125 7.92 12.74 16.77
CA ARG A 125 7.77 13.44 15.51
C ARG A 125 7.84 12.46 14.33
N ILE A 126 6.96 12.65 13.36
CA ILE A 126 6.83 11.76 12.19
C ILE A 126 8.03 11.88 11.24
N TYR A 127 8.53 13.11 11.06
CA TYR A 127 9.68 13.44 10.20
C TYR A 127 10.78 14.11 11.03
N PRO A 128 11.47 13.37 11.91
CA PRO A 128 12.44 13.94 12.84
C PRO A 128 13.67 14.55 12.14
N GLN A 129 13.94 14.16 10.90
CA GLN A 129 15.08 14.61 10.10
C GLN A 129 14.96 16.05 9.60
N VAL A 130 13.74 16.59 9.50
CA VAL A 130 13.51 17.97 9.02
C VAL A 130 13.61 18.93 10.20
N ILE A 131 14.02 20.19 10.02
CA ILE A 131 13.95 21.18 11.10
C ILE A 131 12.51 21.72 11.16
N ALA A 132 11.82 21.53 12.29
CA ALA A 132 10.48 22.08 12.47
C ALA A 132 10.52 23.57 12.82
N ASN A 133 9.47 24.30 12.46
CA ASN A 133 9.24 25.66 12.96
C ASN A 133 9.14 25.65 14.49
N ALA A 134 9.46 26.77 15.13
CA ALA A 134 9.30 26.91 16.57
C ALA A 134 7.85 26.63 16.98
N HIS A 135 7.66 25.77 17.99
CA HIS A 135 6.33 25.33 18.41
C HIS A 135 6.31 24.91 19.88
N THR A 136 5.11 24.82 20.44
CA THR A 136 4.84 24.19 21.73
C THR A 136 4.06 22.90 21.53
N VAL A 137 4.19 21.95 22.45
CA VAL A 137 3.39 20.71 22.45
C VAL A 137 2.59 20.63 23.75
N LYS A 138 1.31 20.35 23.63
CA LYS A 138 0.36 20.16 24.72
C LYS A 138 -0.23 18.76 24.65
N LEU A 139 -0.33 18.08 25.78
CA LEU A 139 -1.07 16.83 25.95
C LEU A 139 -2.30 17.08 26.83
N GLU A 140 -3.45 16.57 26.40
CA GLU A 140 -4.70 16.57 27.16
C GLU A 140 -5.24 15.14 27.23
N LEU A 141 -5.44 14.66 28.46
CA LEU A 141 -5.98 13.34 28.72
C LEU A 141 -7.45 13.47 29.10
N TYR A 142 -8.32 12.70 28.48
CA TYR A 142 -9.76 12.71 28.77
C TYR A 142 -10.23 11.31 29.15
N ASP A 143 -11.11 11.23 30.14
CA ASP A 143 -11.87 10.01 30.39
C ASP A 143 -12.77 9.72 29.19
N ALA A 144 -12.60 8.54 28.58
CA ALA A 144 -13.25 8.18 27.33
C ALA A 144 -14.76 7.89 27.49
N ASN A 145 -15.22 7.58 28.71
CA ASN A 145 -16.64 7.31 28.95
C ASN A 145 -17.40 8.60 29.27
N THR A 146 -16.81 9.51 30.06
CA THR A 146 -17.48 10.74 30.51
C THR A 146 -17.14 11.96 29.66
N GLY A 147 -16.04 11.93 28.91
CA GLY A 147 -15.50 13.08 28.18
C GLY A 147 -14.81 14.12 29.08
N ALA A 148 -14.72 13.89 30.40
CA ALA A 148 -14.10 14.81 31.33
C ALA A 148 -12.58 14.90 31.12
N LEU A 149 -12.02 16.10 31.20
CA LEU A 149 -10.58 16.33 31.19
C LEU A 149 -9.97 15.78 32.48
N TYR A 150 -9.03 14.84 32.35
CA TYR A 150 -8.26 14.27 33.46
C TYR A 150 -7.04 15.12 33.79
N GLN A 151 -6.23 15.46 32.79
CA GLN A 151 -4.99 16.22 32.98
C GLN A 151 -4.57 16.96 31.71
N THR A 152 -4.04 18.16 31.87
CA THR A 152 -3.33 18.91 30.82
C THR A 152 -1.85 19.03 31.16
N ILE A 153 -0.99 18.77 30.19
CA ILE A 153 0.47 18.92 30.30
C ILE A 153 0.93 19.83 29.17
N ASN A 154 1.48 20.99 29.53
CA ASN A 154 1.93 22.00 28.57
C ASN A 154 3.44 21.91 28.34
N ASN A 155 3.89 22.43 27.19
CA ASN A 155 5.31 22.53 26.82
C ASN A 155 6.07 21.19 26.90
N VAL A 156 5.47 20.14 26.34
CA VAL A 156 6.04 18.79 26.35
C VAL A 156 7.23 18.72 25.39
N VAL A 157 8.44 18.63 25.94
CA VAL A 157 9.70 18.56 25.18
C VAL A 157 10.39 17.20 25.27
N ALA A 158 9.87 16.30 26.10
CA ALA A 158 10.39 14.96 26.38
C ALA A 158 9.24 14.02 26.77
N PRO A 159 9.47 12.69 26.85
CA PRO A 159 8.48 11.76 27.41
C PRO A 159 8.00 12.21 28.79
N VAL A 160 6.70 12.06 29.06
CA VAL A 160 6.08 12.47 30.33
C VAL A 160 5.44 11.29 31.03
N SER A 161 5.62 11.19 32.34
CA SER A 161 4.99 10.16 33.15
C SER A 161 3.70 10.68 33.78
N VAL A 162 2.60 9.94 33.59
CA VAL A 162 1.28 10.24 34.14
C VAL A 162 0.85 9.14 35.09
N ASN A 163 0.43 9.52 36.30
CA ASN A 163 -0.11 8.60 37.28
C ASN A 163 -1.64 8.61 37.22
N PHE A 164 -2.23 7.43 37.13
CA PHE A 164 -3.69 7.29 37.09
C PHE A 164 -4.25 6.97 38.48
N THR A 165 -5.15 7.83 38.96
CA THR A 165 -5.71 7.73 40.32
C THR A 165 -7.01 6.93 40.40
N TYR A 166 -7.64 6.64 39.25
CA TYR A 166 -8.87 5.87 39.20
C TYR A 166 -8.97 5.02 37.92
N ARG A 167 -9.81 3.98 37.99
CA ARG A 167 -10.07 3.02 36.90
C ARG A 167 -10.84 3.69 35.76
N GLY A 168 -10.44 3.45 34.51
CA GLY A 168 -11.13 4.02 33.35
C GLY A 168 -10.42 3.71 32.05
N ALA A 169 -10.93 4.23 30.95
CA ALA A 169 -10.20 4.27 29.68
C ALA A 169 -9.99 5.72 29.30
N PHE A 170 -8.83 6.05 28.75
CA PHE A 170 -8.41 7.44 28.54
C PHE A 170 -8.04 7.68 27.08
N ASN A 171 -8.58 8.76 26.54
CA ASN A 171 -8.14 9.35 25.28
C ASN A 171 -6.94 10.26 25.55
N ILE A 172 -6.00 10.33 24.62
CA ILE A 172 -4.92 11.31 24.65
C ILE A 172 -5.06 12.20 23.42
N VAL A 173 -5.12 13.51 23.62
CA VAL A 173 -5.06 14.52 22.57
C VAL A 173 -3.73 15.25 22.67
N LEU A 174 -2.89 15.10 21.66
CA LEU A 174 -1.69 15.91 21.47
C LEU A 174 -2.02 17.04 20.51
N THR A 175 -1.75 18.27 20.94
CA THR A 175 -1.80 19.46 20.10
C THR A 175 -0.41 20.08 20.03
N ALA A 176 0.16 20.22 18.84
CA ALA A 176 1.35 21.03 18.64
C ALA A 176 0.98 22.36 17.99
N THR A 177 1.41 23.47 18.57
CA THR A 177 1.06 24.83 18.16
C THR A 177 2.29 25.57 17.70
N GLU A 178 2.30 26.02 16.45
CA GLU A 178 3.39 26.81 15.90
C GLU A 178 3.40 28.23 16.52
N THR A 179 4.55 28.69 16.99
CA THR A 179 4.68 29.96 17.72
C THR A 179 4.54 31.18 16.80
N SER A 180 4.86 31.03 15.52
CA SER A 180 4.87 32.14 14.53
C SER A 180 3.47 32.60 14.12
N ASN A 181 2.50 31.67 14.06
CA ASN A 181 1.18 31.90 13.43
C ASN A 181 0.00 31.25 14.20
N SER A 182 0.27 30.63 15.36
CA SER A 182 -0.72 29.94 16.21
C SER A 182 -1.47 28.78 15.56
N ARG A 183 -0.98 28.24 14.43
CA ARG A 183 -1.59 27.06 13.80
C ARG A 183 -1.31 25.81 14.61
N THR A 184 -2.26 24.86 14.56
CA THR A 184 -2.21 23.63 15.34
C THR A 184 -2.23 22.37 14.48
N THR A 185 -1.38 21.40 14.80
CA THR A 185 -1.54 20.00 14.40
C THR A 185 -2.08 19.21 15.59
N VAL A 186 -2.95 18.22 15.33
CA VAL A 186 -3.60 17.45 16.40
C VAL A 186 -3.56 15.97 16.10
N ASN A 187 -3.20 15.17 17.09
CA ASN A 187 -3.37 13.72 17.08
C ASN A 187 -4.15 13.27 18.33
N LYS A 188 -5.28 12.60 18.14
CA LYS A 188 -6.14 12.04 19.19
C LYS A 188 -6.11 10.52 19.13
N GLN A 189 -5.61 9.89 20.18
CA GLN A 189 -5.68 8.44 20.36
C GLN A 189 -6.87 8.08 21.26
N PHE A 190 -7.78 7.26 20.73
CA PHE A 190 -8.99 6.83 21.42
C PHE A 190 -8.69 5.64 22.34
N ARG A 191 -9.13 5.71 23.60
CA ARG A 191 -8.97 4.65 24.63
C ARG A 191 -7.59 3.97 24.62
N ILE A 192 -6.53 4.74 24.38
CA ILE A 192 -5.17 4.22 24.23
C ILE A 192 -4.57 3.73 25.55
N ILE A 193 -5.07 4.22 26.68
CA ILE A 193 -4.75 3.70 28.01
C ILE A 193 -6.04 3.18 28.64
N THR A 194 -6.01 1.91 29.07
CA THR A 194 -7.02 1.37 29.99
C THR A 194 -6.38 1.18 31.35
N VAL A 195 -6.96 1.82 32.36
CA VAL A 195 -6.57 1.69 33.76
C VAL A 195 -7.50 0.67 34.40
N THR A 196 -6.96 -0.48 34.77
CA THR A 196 -7.66 -1.56 35.46
C THR A 196 -7.54 -1.38 36.97
N PRO A 197 -8.36 -2.09 37.79
CA PRO A 197 -8.24 -2.04 39.24
C PRO A 197 -6.82 -2.43 39.72
N ALA A 198 -6.38 -1.82 40.83
CA ALA A 198 -5.16 -2.25 41.50
C ALA A 198 -5.31 -3.69 42.02
N LEU A 199 -4.23 -4.47 41.94
CA LEU A 199 -4.16 -5.75 42.64
C LEU A 199 -4.03 -5.49 44.14
N ALA A 200 -4.56 -6.40 44.95
CA ALA A 200 -4.24 -6.42 46.37
C ALA A 200 -2.73 -6.54 46.57
N LEU A 201 -2.21 -6.10 47.72
CA LEU A 201 -0.83 -6.42 48.10
C LEU A 201 -0.64 -7.94 48.01
N ARG A 202 0.51 -8.38 47.49
CA ARG A 202 0.73 -9.79 47.20
C ARG A 202 0.55 -10.71 48.41
N THR A 203 0.87 -10.21 49.61
CA THR A 203 0.69 -10.90 50.90
C THR A 203 -0.76 -11.05 51.34
N LEU A 204 -1.68 -10.28 50.75
CA LEU A 204 -3.12 -10.34 51.01
C LEU A 204 -3.88 -11.09 49.92
N ALA A 205 -3.22 -11.45 48.82
CA ALA A 205 -3.84 -12.17 47.72
C ALA A 205 -4.14 -13.62 48.10
N ILE A 206 -5.29 -14.11 47.64
CA ILE A 206 -5.71 -15.50 47.84
C ILE A 206 -4.97 -16.36 46.82
N GLU A 207 -4.16 -17.31 47.29
CA GLU A 207 -3.52 -18.27 46.40
C GLU A 207 -4.47 -19.41 46.07
N PHE A 208 -4.63 -19.70 44.78
CA PHE A 208 -5.47 -20.78 44.29
C PHE A 208 -4.63 -21.74 43.45
N THR A 209 -4.15 -22.79 44.12
CA THR A 209 -3.36 -23.86 43.50
C THR A 209 -4.28 -24.78 42.72
N LEU A 210 -4.07 -24.85 41.41
CA LEU A 210 -4.79 -25.73 40.52
C LEU A 210 -4.45 -27.19 40.81
N LYS A 211 -5.47 -28.04 40.74
CA LYS A 211 -5.36 -29.48 40.73
C LYS A 211 -5.35 -29.93 39.28
N SER A 212 -4.27 -30.61 38.88
CA SER A 212 -4.18 -31.22 37.56
C SER A 212 -5.19 -32.35 37.46
N ILE A 213 -5.83 -32.44 36.29
CA ILE A 213 -6.51 -33.65 35.88
C ILE A 213 -5.40 -34.58 35.36
N GLU A 214 -4.70 -35.25 36.29
CA GLU A 214 -3.67 -36.24 35.94
C GLU A 214 -4.22 -37.25 34.92
N THR A 215 -3.33 -37.90 34.18
CA THR A 215 -3.62 -38.97 33.22
C THR A 215 -4.49 -40.08 33.83
N LEU A 216 -5.81 -39.88 33.86
CA LEU A 216 -6.76 -40.89 34.30
C LEU A 216 -7.13 -41.78 33.13
N ALA A 217 -6.59 -42.99 33.20
CA ALA A 217 -7.18 -44.19 32.65
C ALA A 217 -8.69 -44.18 32.90
N ILE A 218 -9.48 -44.29 31.83
CA ILE A 218 -10.78 -44.98 31.66
C ILE A 218 -11.94 -44.70 32.66
N GLU A 219 -11.72 -44.22 33.88
CA GLU A 219 -12.74 -44.07 34.94
C GLU A 219 -13.21 -42.63 35.22
N ASP A 220 -12.67 -41.60 34.56
CA ASP A 220 -13.29 -40.25 34.53
C ASP A 220 -13.76 -39.86 33.12
N PRO A 221 -14.78 -40.54 32.55
CA PRO A 221 -15.30 -40.26 31.21
C PRO A 221 -15.99 -38.88 31.08
N LEU A 222 -16.00 -38.05 32.13
CA LEU A 222 -16.67 -36.74 32.19
C LEU A 222 -15.76 -35.56 32.56
N GLY A 223 -14.51 -35.80 33.00
CA GLY A 223 -13.55 -34.76 33.38
C GLY A 223 -13.85 -34.06 34.72
N THR A 224 -14.43 -34.75 35.69
CA THR A 224 -15.07 -34.23 36.92
C THR A 224 -14.23 -33.30 37.81
N THR A 225 -12.89 -33.30 37.74
CA THR A 225 -12.08 -32.38 38.55
C THR A 225 -12.16 -30.95 38.02
N ILE A 226 -12.98 -30.14 38.68
CA ILE A 226 -13.15 -28.71 38.42
C ILE A 226 -12.45 -27.92 39.52
N ASN A 227 -11.60 -26.97 39.13
CA ASN A 227 -11.00 -26.04 40.07
C ASN A 227 -11.98 -24.88 40.32
N THR A 228 -12.88 -25.07 41.30
CA THR A 228 -13.91 -24.08 41.64
C THR A 228 -13.41 -23.03 42.62
N ILE A 229 -13.44 -21.77 42.19
CA ILE A 229 -13.28 -20.57 43.01
C ILE A 229 -14.69 -20.11 43.41
N SER A 230 -15.12 -20.47 44.62
CA SER A 230 -16.46 -20.15 45.12
C SER A 230 -16.52 -18.77 45.78
N GLY A 231 -17.52 -17.96 45.43
CA GLY A 231 -17.78 -16.67 46.06
C GLY A 231 -18.13 -16.71 47.54
N THR A 232 -18.49 -17.88 48.09
CA THR A 232 -18.63 -18.07 49.54
C THR A 232 -17.31 -17.80 50.28
N ASN A 233 -16.18 -17.99 49.59
CA ASN A 233 -14.83 -17.92 50.16
C ASN A 233 -14.02 -16.72 49.64
N VAL A 234 -14.57 -15.92 48.73
CA VAL A 234 -13.84 -14.84 48.04
C VAL A 234 -14.64 -13.54 48.17
N PRO A 235 -14.31 -12.67 49.14
CA PRO A 235 -15.01 -11.40 49.32
C PRO A 235 -14.70 -10.40 48.20
N ALA A 236 -15.57 -9.40 48.02
CA ALA A 236 -15.34 -8.28 47.11
C ALA A 236 -13.99 -7.59 47.36
N GLY A 237 -13.30 -7.18 46.29
CA GLY A 237 -11.95 -6.60 46.35
C GLY A 237 -10.81 -7.61 46.42
N SER A 238 -11.11 -8.92 46.50
CA SER A 238 -10.06 -9.95 46.53
C SER A 238 -9.30 -10.04 45.22
N THR A 239 -7.98 -10.26 45.32
CA THR A 239 -7.16 -10.77 44.22
C THR A 239 -6.90 -12.26 44.42
N VAL A 240 -7.31 -13.08 43.46
CA VAL A 240 -7.09 -14.53 43.43
C VAL A 240 -5.97 -14.83 42.45
N VAL A 241 -4.87 -15.39 42.94
CA VAL A 241 -3.67 -15.74 42.15
C VAL A 241 -3.71 -17.22 41.81
N LEU A 242 -3.88 -17.52 40.52
CA LEU A 242 -3.79 -18.87 39.99
C LEU A 242 -2.35 -19.35 40.05
N LYS A 243 -2.16 -20.59 40.52
CA LYS A 243 -0.86 -21.26 40.57
C LYS A 243 -0.98 -22.69 40.09
N PHE A 244 0.04 -23.17 39.39
CA PHE A 244 0.18 -24.60 39.19
C PHE A 244 0.65 -25.29 40.49
N PRO A 245 0.36 -26.60 40.65
CA PRO A 245 0.94 -27.37 41.74
C PRO A 245 2.45 -27.51 41.53
N SER A 246 3.21 -27.79 42.60
CA SER A 246 4.67 -27.97 42.52
C SER A 246 5.10 -29.12 41.59
N THR A 247 4.19 -30.04 41.28
CA THR A 247 4.37 -31.19 40.39
C THR A 247 3.78 -30.95 38.99
N HIS A 248 3.72 -29.69 38.55
CA HIS A 248 3.15 -29.33 37.24
C HIS A 248 3.86 -30.00 36.06
N ASP A 249 3.08 -30.69 35.23
CA ASP A 249 3.46 -31.10 33.88
C ASP A 249 2.75 -30.17 32.87
N PRO A 250 3.47 -29.62 31.87
CA PRO A 250 2.87 -28.81 30.80
C PRO A 250 1.78 -29.51 29.96
N ASN A 251 1.63 -30.83 30.07
CA ASN A 251 0.56 -31.63 29.45
C ASN A 251 -0.62 -31.87 30.39
N HIS A 252 -0.54 -31.43 31.65
CA HIS A 252 -1.68 -31.50 32.54
C HIS A 252 -2.82 -30.61 32.07
N ARG A 253 -4.03 -31.11 32.32
CA ARG A 253 -5.28 -30.48 31.91
C ARG A 253 -5.89 -29.77 33.11
N TYR A 254 -6.48 -28.61 32.86
CA TYR A 254 -7.05 -27.74 33.87
C TYR A 254 -8.40 -27.19 33.41
N ARG A 255 -9.35 -27.15 34.34
CA ARG A 255 -10.63 -26.46 34.20
C ARG A 255 -10.85 -25.58 35.42
N ILE A 256 -11.19 -24.32 35.20
CA ILE A 256 -11.36 -23.32 36.26
C ILE A 256 -12.79 -22.79 36.23
N GLN A 257 -13.47 -22.83 37.37
CA GLN A 257 -14.83 -22.32 37.52
C GLN A 257 -14.86 -21.20 38.55
N GLY A 258 -15.23 -19.99 38.13
CA GLY A 258 -15.70 -18.95 39.04
C GLY A 258 -17.19 -19.16 39.31
N LEU A 259 -17.56 -19.46 40.56
CA LEU A 259 -18.95 -19.75 40.94
C LEU A 259 -19.45 -18.73 41.96
N ASN A 260 -20.47 -17.95 41.58
CA ASN A 260 -21.14 -16.96 42.43
C ASN A 260 -20.17 -15.93 43.06
N LEU A 261 -19.11 -15.53 42.34
CA LEU A 261 -18.20 -14.49 42.79
C LEU A 261 -18.90 -13.14 42.73
N LYS A 262 -18.92 -12.38 43.83
CA LYS A 262 -19.61 -11.09 43.94
C LYS A 262 -18.64 -9.99 44.33
N GLY A 263 -18.08 -9.31 43.34
CA GLY A 263 -17.37 -8.04 43.53
C GLY A 263 -18.33 -6.85 43.58
N THR A 264 -17.77 -5.65 43.63
CA THR A 264 -18.52 -4.39 43.42
C THR A 264 -17.81 -3.52 42.40
N ILE A 265 -18.46 -2.45 41.94
CA ILE A 265 -17.85 -1.49 41.01
C ILE A 265 -16.53 -0.90 41.54
N THR A 266 -16.45 -0.60 42.84
CA THR A 266 -15.26 -0.06 43.51
C THR A 266 -14.28 -1.13 43.96
N ASN A 267 -14.78 -2.33 44.31
CA ASN A 267 -13.98 -3.45 44.80
C ASN A 267 -14.29 -4.71 43.98
N PRO A 268 -13.87 -4.78 42.70
CA PRO A 268 -14.07 -5.96 41.89
C PRO A 268 -13.23 -7.13 42.42
N ILE A 269 -13.63 -8.36 42.10
CA ILE A 269 -12.78 -9.53 42.33
C ILE A 269 -11.89 -9.71 41.10
N ILE A 270 -10.59 -9.86 41.31
CA ILE A 270 -9.60 -10.00 40.24
C ILE A 270 -9.03 -11.41 40.28
N ILE A 271 -9.12 -12.15 39.17
CA ILE A 271 -8.47 -13.44 38.97
C ILE A 271 -7.25 -13.21 38.09
N THR A 272 -6.06 -13.57 38.57
CA THR A 272 -4.79 -13.23 37.92
C THR A 272 -3.69 -14.25 38.19
N ILE A 273 -2.47 -13.94 37.77
CA ILE A 273 -1.27 -14.76 37.94
C ILE A 273 -0.15 -13.99 38.63
N ASP A 274 0.83 -14.72 39.14
CA ASP A 274 2.10 -14.18 39.63
C ASP A 274 3.23 -15.03 39.05
N SER A 275 3.45 -14.87 37.74
CA SER A 275 4.43 -15.63 36.97
C SER A 275 5.14 -14.69 36.00
N PRO A 276 6.47 -14.81 35.83
CA PRO A 276 7.23 -14.03 34.85
C PRO A 276 7.04 -14.54 33.41
N THR A 277 6.39 -15.69 33.24
CA THR A 277 6.07 -16.29 31.94
C THR A 277 4.58 -16.56 31.83
N GLN A 278 4.10 -16.68 30.60
CA GLN A 278 2.70 -17.02 30.30
C GLN A 278 2.29 -18.33 30.99
N MET A 279 1.10 -18.32 31.59
CA MET A 279 0.45 -19.47 32.20
C MET A 279 -0.43 -20.17 31.15
N LEU A 280 -0.07 -21.40 30.81
CA LEU A 280 -0.75 -22.20 29.79
C LEU A 280 -1.82 -23.11 30.41
N ILE A 281 -3.09 -22.74 30.29
CA ILE A 281 -4.25 -23.50 30.73
C ILE A 281 -4.73 -24.38 29.58
N LYS A 282 -4.25 -25.62 29.53
CA LYS A 282 -4.75 -26.64 28.58
C LYS A 282 -6.02 -27.28 29.14
N TYR A 283 -7.12 -27.28 28.40
CA TYR A 283 -8.36 -27.94 28.82
C TYR A 283 -8.80 -29.00 27.82
N SER A 284 -9.47 -30.05 28.30
CA SER A 284 -9.97 -31.12 27.44
C SER A 284 -11.49 -31.16 27.34
N SER A 285 -12.25 -30.85 28.40
CA SER A 285 -13.70 -31.07 28.39
C SER A 285 -14.50 -29.77 28.40
N TYR A 286 -15.24 -29.52 27.31
CA TYR A 286 -16.26 -28.48 27.12
C TYR A 286 -15.80 -27.02 27.28
N TRP A 287 -15.18 -26.63 28.41
CA TRP A 287 -14.63 -25.30 28.67
C TRP A 287 -13.29 -25.33 29.41
N GLY A 288 -12.47 -24.28 29.25
CA GLY A 288 -11.25 -24.07 30.02
C GLY A 288 -11.47 -23.21 31.27
N ILE A 289 -12.10 -22.04 31.08
CA ILE A 289 -12.56 -21.16 32.17
C ILE A 289 -14.06 -20.95 32.03
N ILE A 290 -14.81 -21.02 33.14
CA ILE A 290 -16.22 -20.64 33.17
C ILE A 290 -16.53 -19.72 34.35
N LEU A 291 -17.31 -18.67 34.13
CA LEU A 291 -17.90 -17.82 35.17
C LEU A 291 -19.42 -18.03 35.20
N GLN A 292 -19.95 -18.32 36.38
CA GLN A 292 -21.38 -18.60 36.60
C GLN A 292 -21.90 -17.80 37.78
N GLY A 293 -22.97 -17.03 37.58
CA GLY A 293 -23.57 -16.19 38.64
C GLY A 293 -22.63 -15.11 39.16
N CYS A 294 -21.64 -14.68 38.38
CA CYS A 294 -20.58 -13.78 38.83
C CYS A 294 -20.90 -12.31 38.55
N GLU A 295 -20.48 -11.40 39.42
CA GLU A 295 -20.66 -9.95 39.26
C GLU A 295 -19.37 -9.19 39.56
N HIS A 296 -19.02 -8.20 38.73
CA HIS A 296 -17.85 -7.33 38.90
C HIS A 296 -16.54 -8.11 39.01
N ILE A 297 -16.24 -8.91 37.99
CA ILE A 297 -15.04 -9.74 37.91
C ILE A 297 -14.09 -9.22 36.85
N VAL A 298 -12.79 -9.25 37.14
CA VAL A 298 -11.71 -9.00 36.18
C VAL A 298 -10.89 -10.28 36.03
N ILE A 299 -10.74 -10.79 34.81
CA ILE A 299 -9.72 -11.79 34.48
C ILE A 299 -8.51 -11.02 33.91
N ASP A 300 -7.49 -10.88 34.75
CA ASP A 300 -6.28 -10.09 34.50
C ASP A 300 -5.13 -11.00 34.05
N GLY A 301 -4.83 -10.97 32.75
CA GLY A 301 -3.70 -11.69 32.18
C GLY A 301 -2.34 -10.99 32.31
N LYS A 302 -2.24 -9.78 32.88
CA LYS A 302 -0.94 -9.14 33.12
C LYS A 302 -0.21 -9.69 34.34
N GLY A 303 -0.96 -10.02 35.38
CA GLY A 303 -0.40 -10.52 36.65
C GLY A 303 0.48 -9.53 37.39
N TYR A 304 1.00 -9.95 38.54
CA TYR A 304 1.94 -9.16 39.34
C TYR A 304 3.24 -8.80 38.61
N GLN A 305 3.62 -9.59 37.60
CA GLN A 305 4.84 -9.41 36.81
C GLN A 305 4.63 -8.54 35.55
N ASN A 306 3.42 -8.02 35.32
CA ASN A 306 3.10 -7.09 34.22
C ASN A 306 3.40 -7.61 32.80
N ILE A 307 3.34 -8.91 32.58
CA ILE A 307 3.56 -9.50 31.25
C ILE A 307 2.37 -9.21 30.32
N ASP A 308 2.57 -9.31 29.01
CA ASP A 308 1.47 -9.24 28.03
C ASP A 308 1.00 -10.65 27.69
N LEU A 309 -0.31 -10.83 27.46
CA LEU A 309 -0.92 -12.12 27.14
C LEU A 309 -0.61 -13.23 28.18
N GLY A 310 -0.49 -12.90 29.46
CA GLY A 310 0.07 -13.81 30.46
C GLY A 310 -0.81 -15.01 30.81
N ILE A 311 -2.09 -15.04 30.44
CA ILE A 311 -2.93 -16.25 30.57
C ILE A 311 -3.30 -16.73 29.16
N HIS A 312 -2.92 -17.97 28.85
CA HIS A 312 -3.30 -18.64 27.61
C HIS A 312 -4.26 -19.79 27.89
N VAL A 313 -5.47 -19.71 27.37
CA VAL A 313 -6.47 -20.80 27.46
C VAL A 313 -6.54 -21.51 26.12
N THR A 314 -6.14 -22.78 26.09
CA THR A 314 -6.10 -23.56 24.85
C THR A 314 -6.70 -24.95 25.00
N LYS A 315 -7.34 -25.45 23.95
CA LYS A 315 -7.70 -26.87 23.86
C LYS A 315 -6.43 -27.72 23.96
N HIS A 316 -6.50 -28.82 24.68
CA HIS A 316 -5.47 -29.85 24.73
C HIS A 316 -5.43 -30.63 23.41
N ASP A 317 -4.24 -30.88 22.85
CA ASP A 317 -4.09 -31.46 21.50
C ASP A 317 -4.71 -32.87 21.38
N ASP A 318 -4.64 -33.70 22.42
CA ASP A 318 -5.17 -35.08 22.39
C ASP A 318 -6.70 -35.22 22.58
N TYR A 319 -7.48 -34.13 22.60
CA TYR A 319 -8.89 -34.23 22.98
C TYR A 319 -9.83 -33.32 22.17
N GLU A 320 -10.73 -33.95 21.42
CA GLU A 320 -11.58 -33.24 20.45
C GLU A 320 -12.77 -32.49 21.07
N GLN A 321 -13.20 -32.82 22.30
CA GLN A 321 -14.40 -32.23 22.91
C GLN A 321 -14.13 -30.92 23.69
N GLY A 322 -12.98 -30.29 23.50
CA GLY A 322 -12.65 -28.97 24.06
C GLY A 322 -13.40 -27.85 23.33
N ASN A 323 -14.71 -27.78 23.54
CA ASN A 323 -15.65 -26.97 22.76
C ASN A 323 -15.36 -25.46 22.83
N THR A 324 -15.42 -24.84 24.00
CA THR A 324 -15.21 -23.40 24.19
C THR A 324 -13.98 -23.14 25.05
N ALA A 325 -13.23 -22.04 24.91
CA ALA A 325 -12.14 -21.76 25.84
C ALA A 325 -12.60 -21.04 27.12
N ILE A 326 -13.33 -19.93 26.98
CA ILE A 326 -13.85 -19.12 28.09
C ILE A 326 -15.36 -18.99 27.99
N GLN A 327 -16.08 -19.28 29.06
CA GLN A 327 -17.54 -19.16 29.16
C GLN A 327 -17.96 -18.16 30.25
N ILE A 328 -18.93 -17.30 29.95
CA ILE A 328 -19.58 -16.39 30.91
C ILE A 328 -21.09 -16.62 30.81
N THR A 329 -21.68 -17.18 31.87
CA THR A 329 -23.06 -17.72 31.84
C THR A 329 -23.79 -17.48 33.16
N SER A 330 -25.00 -18.02 33.28
CA SER A 330 -25.79 -18.04 34.52
C SER A 330 -25.99 -16.65 35.15
N LEU A 331 -26.46 -15.69 34.35
CA LEU A 331 -26.75 -14.30 34.76
C LEU A 331 -25.51 -13.53 35.25
N SER A 332 -24.31 -13.92 34.83
CA SER A 332 -23.08 -13.18 35.15
C SER A 332 -23.08 -11.79 34.51
N ASN A 333 -22.52 -10.79 35.21
CA ASN A 333 -22.64 -9.38 34.85
C ASN A 333 -21.38 -8.56 35.20
N TYR A 334 -21.14 -7.44 34.51
CA TYR A 334 -19.98 -6.55 34.75
C TYR A 334 -18.63 -7.28 34.72
N ILE A 335 -18.32 -7.98 33.63
CA ILE A 335 -17.09 -8.78 33.50
C ILE A 335 -16.06 -8.05 32.63
N GLU A 336 -14.79 -8.03 33.02
CA GLU A 336 -13.69 -7.50 32.20
C GLU A 336 -12.66 -8.61 31.95
N LEU A 337 -12.36 -8.86 30.67
CA LEU A 337 -11.35 -9.80 30.22
C LEU A 337 -10.23 -9.04 29.51
N HIS A 338 -8.98 -9.21 29.94
CA HIS A 338 -7.88 -8.55 29.25
C HIS A 338 -6.53 -9.27 29.30
N ASN A 339 -5.71 -9.01 28.27
CA ASN A 339 -4.37 -9.59 28.12
C ASN A 339 -4.42 -11.12 28.15
N LEU A 340 -5.38 -11.70 27.44
CA LEU A 340 -5.56 -13.15 27.33
C LEU A 340 -5.17 -13.63 25.93
N GLU A 341 -4.57 -14.81 25.87
CA GLU A 341 -4.46 -15.59 24.64
C GLU A 341 -5.48 -16.74 24.69
N VAL A 342 -6.19 -16.97 23.59
CA VAL A 342 -7.22 -18.01 23.47
C VAL A 342 -7.02 -18.74 22.15
N SER A 343 -6.87 -20.07 22.19
CA SER A 343 -6.63 -20.83 20.96
C SER A 343 -7.20 -22.23 20.88
N LYS A 344 -7.41 -22.70 19.65
CA LYS A 344 -7.78 -24.09 19.32
C LYS A 344 -9.12 -24.64 19.87
N PRO A 345 -10.09 -23.86 20.38
CA PRO A 345 -11.37 -24.43 20.78
C PRO A 345 -12.05 -25.11 19.58
N SER A 346 -12.77 -26.21 19.84
CA SER A 346 -13.53 -26.94 18.81
C SER A 346 -14.82 -26.22 18.38
N PHE A 347 -15.19 -25.12 19.05
CA PHE A 347 -16.29 -24.22 18.72
C PHE A 347 -15.82 -22.77 18.96
N ALA A 348 -16.23 -22.12 20.05
CA ALA A 348 -15.96 -20.70 20.27
C ALA A 348 -14.71 -20.43 21.13
N GLY A 349 -13.95 -19.37 20.83
CA GLY A 349 -12.93 -18.86 21.74
C GLY A 349 -13.55 -18.39 23.06
N ILE A 350 -14.41 -17.38 22.96
CA ILE A 350 -15.10 -16.80 24.12
C ILE A 350 -16.60 -16.89 23.88
N PHE A 351 -17.32 -17.53 24.79
CA PHE A 351 -18.76 -17.65 24.77
C PHE A 351 -19.35 -16.87 25.94
N CYS A 352 -20.23 -15.91 25.67
CA CYS A 352 -20.78 -15.06 26.71
C CYS A 352 -22.27 -14.82 26.48
N LYS A 353 -23.11 -15.52 27.24
CA LYS A 353 -24.57 -15.34 27.26
C LYS A 353 -25.19 -16.14 28.40
N THR A 354 -26.40 -15.77 28.78
CA THR A 354 -27.31 -16.66 29.48
C THR A 354 -28.40 -17.09 28.50
N ASP A 355 -28.50 -18.40 28.25
CA ASP A 355 -29.57 -18.91 27.41
C ASP A 355 -30.94 -18.65 28.07
N PRO A 356 -31.94 -18.22 27.29
CA PRO A 356 -33.29 -18.03 27.82
C PRO A 356 -33.91 -19.36 28.22
N ASP A 357 -34.48 -19.40 29.41
CA ASP A 357 -35.19 -20.55 29.98
C ASP A 357 -36.60 -20.14 30.41
N VAL A 358 -37.61 -20.72 29.76
CA VAL A 358 -39.03 -20.47 30.06
C VAL A 358 -39.47 -20.93 31.45
N ASN A 359 -38.64 -21.75 32.13
CA ASN A 359 -38.86 -22.14 33.53
C ASN A 359 -38.16 -21.19 34.52
N ASN A 360 -37.24 -20.36 34.03
CA ASN A 360 -36.52 -19.38 34.83
C ASN A 360 -36.62 -18.01 34.15
N THR A 361 -37.71 -17.31 34.45
CA THR A 361 -38.04 -16.02 33.82
C THR A 361 -36.96 -14.96 34.03
N ALA A 362 -36.09 -15.09 35.04
CA ALA A 362 -34.97 -14.18 35.26
C ALA A 362 -33.97 -14.15 34.08
N THR A 363 -33.93 -15.20 33.25
CA THR A 363 -33.06 -15.28 32.06
C THR A 363 -33.61 -14.55 30.83
N LEU A 364 -34.88 -14.15 30.86
CA LEU A 364 -35.58 -13.58 29.73
C LEU A 364 -35.34 -12.07 29.63
N ARG A 365 -35.43 -11.53 28.40
CA ARG A 365 -35.38 -10.08 28.16
C ARG A 365 -36.37 -9.33 29.06
N GLY A 366 -35.94 -8.18 29.56
CA GLY A 366 -36.70 -7.35 30.50
C GLY A 366 -36.45 -7.69 31.96
N ASN A 367 -36.05 -8.93 32.27
CA ASN A 367 -35.69 -9.34 33.64
C ASN A 367 -34.18 -9.34 33.89
N PHE A 368 -33.39 -9.61 32.85
CA PHE A 368 -31.93 -9.51 32.90
C PHE A 368 -31.39 -8.72 31.72
N THR A 369 -30.28 -8.02 31.97
CA THR A 369 -29.47 -7.35 30.97
C THR A 369 -28.03 -7.51 31.41
N MET A 370 -27.18 -8.04 30.53
CA MET A 370 -25.75 -8.12 30.77
C MET A 370 -25.15 -6.75 30.47
N GLN A 371 -24.62 -6.11 31.50
CA GLN A 371 -24.12 -4.74 31.51
C GLN A 371 -22.58 -4.72 31.45
N ASP A 372 -22.05 -3.76 30.71
CA ASP A 372 -20.65 -3.30 30.76
C ASP A 372 -19.63 -4.43 30.82
N THR A 373 -19.86 -5.46 29.98
CA THR A 373 -18.95 -6.58 29.86
C THR A 373 -17.96 -6.28 28.73
N ARG A 374 -16.68 -6.55 28.96
CA ARG A 374 -15.58 -6.00 28.15
C ARG A 374 -14.54 -7.05 27.80
N LEU A 375 -14.04 -6.98 26.58
CA LEU A 375 -12.87 -7.73 26.12
C LEU A 375 -11.87 -6.77 25.48
N HIS A 376 -10.63 -6.74 25.98
CA HIS A 376 -9.59 -5.91 25.36
C HIS A 376 -8.17 -6.44 25.45
N ASN A 377 -7.32 -5.97 24.54
CA ASN A 377 -5.88 -6.30 24.51
C ASN A 377 -5.62 -7.82 24.52
N SER A 378 -6.48 -8.60 23.86
CA SER A 378 -6.42 -10.06 23.86
C SER A 378 -6.23 -10.62 22.46
N TYR A 379 -5.73 -11.85 22.36
CA TYR A 379 -5.48 -12.56 21.11
C TYR A 379 -6.31 -13.84 21.08
N VAL A 380 -7.20 -13.97 20.10
CA VAL A 380 -8.07 -15.14 19.91
C VAL A 380 -7.78 -15.72 18.53
N HIS A 381 -7.37 -16.98 18.45
CA HIS A 381 -6.94 -17.54 17.17
C HIS A 381 -7.10 -19.05 17.02
N ASP A 382 -7.08 -19.51 15.77
CA ASP A 382 -7.14 -20.93 15.42
C ASP A 382 -8.35 -21.65 16.04
N THR A 383 -9.49 -20.96 16.14
CA THR A 383 -10.75 -21.54 16.61
C THR A 383 -11.39 -22.36 15.49
N ALA A 384 -12.03 -23.49 15.79
CA ALA A 384 -12.76 -24.25 14.78
C ALA A 384 -14.14 -23.63 14.45
N GLY A 385 -14.78 -22.98 15.43
CA GLY A 385 -15.95 -22.13 15.26
C GLY A 385 -15.59 -20.65 15.39
N GLU A 386 -16.41 -19.86 16.07
CA GLU A 386 -16.24 -18.42 16.20
C GLU A 386 -15.02 -18.05 17.07
N GLY A 387 -14.39 -16.91 16.79
CA GLY A 387 -13.44 -16.33 17.74
C GLY A 387 -14.16 -15.93 19.04
N MET A 388 -15.29 -15.25 18.89
CA MET A 388 -16.12 -14.79 20.00
C MET A 388 -17.59 -15.02 19.67
N TYR A 389 -18.30 -15.76 20.51
CA TYR A 389 -19.74 -15.97 20.46
C TYR A 389 -20.39 -15.24 21.64
N TRP A 390 -20.84 -14.01 21.43
CA TRP A 390 -21.37 -13.19 22.51
C TRP A 390 -22.81 -12.77 22.22
N GLY A 391 -23.69 -13.08 23.16
CA GLY A 391 -25.13 -12.92 23.00
C GLY A 391 -25.77 -14.10 22.29
N TYR A 392 -27.08 -14.25 22.46
CA TYR A 392 -27.84 -15.28 21.76
C TYR A 392 -27.90 -14.96 20.26
N PHE A 393 -27.80 -15.97 19.40
CA PHE A 393 -27.69 -15.76 17.94
C PHE A 393 -28.92 -15.07 17.34
N ASP A 394 -30.11 -15.31 17.92
CA ASP A 394 -31.38 -14.74 17.47
C ASP A 394 -31.82 -13.58 18.36
N ASN A 395 -32.53 -12.62 17.75
CA ASN A 395 -33.10 -11.46 18.42
C ASN A 395 -34.64 -11.47 18.36
N SER A 396 -35.24 -12.40 17.62
CA SER A 396 -36.69 -12.51 17.42
C SER A 396 -37.42 -13.02 18.66
N GLU A 397 -38.74 -12.95 18.62
CA GLU A 397 -39.62 -13.50 19.66
C GLU A 397 -39.83 -15.01 19.46
N HIS A 398 -39.73 -15.76 20.56
CA HIS A 398 -39.94 -17.20 20.58
C HIS A 398 -41.08 -17.57 21.54
N THR A 399 -41.73 -18.72 21.32
CA THR A 399 -42.73 -19.27 22.25
C THR A 399 -42.40 -20.74 22.55
N LYS A 400 -42.38 -21.13 23.83
CA LYS A 400 -42.14 -22.51 24.27
C LYS A 400 -42.96 -22.81 25.53
N LYS A 401 -43.39 -24.08 25.70
CA LYS A 401 -44.05 -24.54 26.93
C LYS A 401 -43.06 -24.64 28.08
N ASN A 402 -43.44 -24.08 29.24
CA ASN A 402 -42.75 -24.32 30.49
C ASN A 402 -43.14 -25.68 31.10
N SER A 403 -42.55 -26.02 32.25
CA SER A 403 -42.76 -27.27 32.98
C SER A 403 -44.19 -27.45 33.50
N ALA A 404 -44.97 -26.36 33.61
CA ALA A 404 -46.40 -26.37 33.93
C ALA A 404 -47.31 -26.51 32.69
N GLY A 405 -46.74 -26.67 31.49
CA GLY A 405 -47.48 -26.79 30.22
C GLY A 405 -47.99 -25.47 29.66
N VAL A 406 -47.65 -24.34 30.28
CA VAL A 406 -48.07 -22.99 29.87
C VAL A 406 -47.12 -22.48 28.77
N ASP A 407 -47.69 -21.93 27.70
CA ASP A 407 -46.90 -21.26 26.66
C ASP A 407 -46.30 -19.97 27.22
N VAL A 408 -44.99 -19.83 27.12
CA VAL A 408 -44.24 -18.64 27.50
C VAL A 408 -43.61 -18.06 26.25
N THR A 409 -43.98 -16.82 25.95
CA THR A 409 -43.38 -16.01 24.89
C THR A 409 -42.21 -15.21 25.47
N TYR A 410 -41.05 -15.24 24.80
CA TYR A 410 -39.82 -14.66 25.31
C TYR A 410 -38.86 -14.20 24.22
N ARG A 411 -37.92 -13.33 24.61
CA ARG A 411 -36.72 -12.96 23.84
C ARG A 411 -35.47 -13.16 24.70
N PRO A 412 -34.29 -13.44 24.10
CA PRO A 412 -33.03 -13.49 24.82
C PRO A 412 -32.66 -12.12 25.42
N HIS A 413 -31.94 -12.13 26.55
CA HIS A 413 -31.56 -10.91 27.26
C HIS A 413 -30.70 -9.96 26.40
N ASN A 414 -30.76 -8.67 26.71
CA ASN A 414 -29.91 -7.66 26.07
C ASN A 414 -28.50 -7.66 26.66
N LEU A 415 -27.58 -7.07 25.90
CA LEU A 415 -26.24 -6.72 26.31
C LEU A 415 -26.08 -5.21 26.19
N ASN A 416 -25.90 -4.50 27.30
CA ASN A 416 -25.78 -3.05 27.30
C ASN A 416 -24.34 -2.62 27.52
N ASP A 417 -23.95 -1.57 26.79
CA ASP A 417 -22.66 -0.89 26.96
C ASP A 417 -21.45 -1.83 26.84
N THR A 418 -21.57 -2.83 25.96
CA THR A 418 -20.52 -3.83 25.72
C THR A 418 -19.35 -3.21 24.97
N LYS A 419 -18.12 -3.54 25.36
CA LYS A 419 -16.90 -2.97 24.76
C LYS A 419 -15.94 -4.06 24.30
N VAL A 420 -15.64 -4.09 23.01
CA VAL A 420 -14.69 -5.03 22.42
C VAL A 420 -13.64 -4.23 21.66
N TYR A 421 -12.43 -4.13 22.21
CA TYR A 421 -11.42 -3.24 21.63
C TYR A 421 -9.97 -3.65 21.78
N ARG A 422 -9.14 -3.30 20.80
CA ARG A 422 -7.70 -3.63 20.77
C ARG A 422 -7.44 -5.14 20.87
N ASN A 423 -8.33 -5.95 20.32
CA ASN A 423 -8.15 -7.40 20.23
C ASN A 423 -7.65 -7.80 18.85
N ARG A 424 -7.04 -8.99 18.77
CA ARG A 424 -6.72 -9.66 17.51
C ARG A 424 -7.52 -10.96 17.43
N PHE A 425 -8.32 -11.09 16.37
CA PHE A 425 -9.00 -12.33 15.99
C PHE A 425 -8.36 -12.85 14.70
N GLU A 426 -7.95 -14.11 14.69
CA GLU A 426 -7.18 -14.62 13.56
C GLU A 426 -7.40 -16.12 13.29
N ARG A 427 -7.58 -16.49 12.02
CA ARG A 427 -7.75 -17.89 11.61
C ARG A 427 -8.91 -18.58 12.35
N THR A 428 -10.03 -17.88 12.52
CA THR A 428 -11.24 -18.46 13.07
C THR A 428 -11.94 -19.28 11.98
N GLY A 429 -12.49 -20.44 12.35
CA GLY A 429 -13.22 -21.29 11.42
C GLY A 429 -14.53 -20.65 10.98
N TRP A 430 -15.28 -20.09 11.94
CA TRP A 430 -16.50 -19.31 11.66
C TRP A 430 -16.23 -17.82 11.86
N ASP A 431 -17.23 -17.03 12.24
CA ASP A 431 -17.13 -15.59 12.44
C ASP A 431 -15.94 -15.22 13.33
N GLY A 432 -15.20 -14.17 12.94
CA GLY A 432 -14.13 -13.66 13.79
C GLY A 432 -14.68 -13.17 15.13
N LEU A 433 -15.76 -12.38 15.06
CA LEU A 433 -16.43 -11.77 16.20
C LEU A 433 -17.94 -11.80 15.98
N GLN A 434 -18.68 -12.53 16.81
CA GLN A 434 -20.13 -12.45 16.91
C GLN A 434 -20.56 -11.70 18.17
N LEU A 435 -21.39 -10.67 18.01
CA LEU A 435 -22.00 -9.93 19.10
C LEU A 435 -23.46 -9.60 18.76
N ASN A 436 -24.41 -10.32 19.37
CA ASN A 436 -25.83 -10.14 19.12
C ASN A 436 -26.56 -9.66 20.38
N ASN A 437 -27.72 -9.03 20.21
CA ASN A 437 -28.52 -8.42 21.27
C ASN A 437 -27.83 -7.25 21.99
N ALA A 438 -26.87 -6.59 21.36
CA ALA A 438 -26.13 -5.48 21.94
C ALA A 438 -26.85 -4.13 21.74
N THR A 439 -27.04 -3.38 22.83
CA THR A 439 -27.76 -2.10 22.84
C THR A 439 -27.02 -1.02 23.64
N GLY A 440 -27.51 0.22 23.59
CA GLY A 440 -26.95 1.35 24.34
C GLY A 440 -25.63 1.87 23.76
N THR A 441 -24.64 2.14 24.62
CA THR A 441 -23.34 2.73 24.23
C THR A 441 -22.30 1.67 23.86
N THR A 442 -22.72 0.61 23.16
CA THR A 442 -21.83 -0.47 22.72
C THR A 442 -20.78 0.05 21.74
N GLU A 443 -19.52 -0.35 21.93
CA GLU A 443 -18.40 0.07 21.09
C GLU A 443 -17.53 -1.13 20.68
N ILE A 444 -17.31 -1.29 19.37
CA ILE A 444 -16.40 -2.29 18.79
C ILE A 444 -15.33 -1.55 17.99
N HIS A 445 -14.10 -1.48 18.50
CA HIS A 445 -13.09 -0.64 17.86
C HIS A 445 -11.63 -1.05 18.05
N ASP A 446 -10.75 -0.58 17.17
CA ASP A 446 -9.31 -0.89 17.18
C ASP A 446 -9.00 -2.40 17.18
N ASN A 447 -9.94 -3.24 16.71
CA ASN A 447 -9.72 -4.67 16.59
C ASN A 447 -9.12 -5.00 15.23
N VAL A 448 -8.36 -6.09 15.20
CA VAL A 448 -7.76 -6.67 13.99
C VAL A 448 -8.33 -8.05 13.76
N LEU A 449 -8.93 -8.25 12.59
CA LEU A 449 -9.57 -9.50 12.19
C LEU A 449 -8.93 -9.99 10.89
N LEU A 450 -8.31 -11.16 10.93
CA LEU A 450 -7.49 -11.70 9.86
C LEU A 450 -7.86 -13.15 9.55
N ASP A 451 -8.10 -13.51 8.29
CA ASP A 451 -8.31 -14.91 7.90
C ASP A 451 -9.46 -15.59 8.66
N CYS A 452 -10.50 -14.82 9.01
CA CYS A 452 -11.69 -15.31 9.74
C CYS A 452 -12.70 -15.96 8.78
N GLY A 453 -13.57 -16.84 9.26
CA GLY A 453 -14.54 -17.54 8.43
C GLY A 453 -13.92 -18.62 7.54
N LYS A 454 -12.80 -19.21 7.97
CA LYS A 454 -11.98 -20.12 7.15
C LYS A 454 -12.67 -21.42 6.76
N ALA A 455 -13.58 -21.92 7.60
CA ALA A 455 -14.39 -23.10 7.30
C ALA A 455 -15.39 -22.84 6.16
N SER A 456 -15.65 -21.56 5.84
CA SER A 456 -16.63 -21.15 4.82
C SER A 456 -18.03 -21.71 5.09
N GLU A 457 -18.39 -21.88 6.38
CA GLU A 457 -19.74 -22.28 6.75
C GLU A 457 -20.75 -21.23 6.27
N PRO A 458 -21.86 -21.66 5.62
CA PRO A 458 -22.92 -20.75 5.23
C PRO A 458 -23.42 -19.94 6.43
N ASP A 459 -23.61 -18.63 6.21
CA ASP A 459 -24.13 -17.67 7.20
C ASP A 459 -23.23 -17.41 8.44
N GLN A 460 -22.04 -18.00 8.52
CA GLN A 460 -21.14 -17.92 9.68
C GLN A 460 -19.66 -17.72 9.30
N ASN A 461 -19.39 -17.08 8.17
CA ASN A 461 -18.04 -16.93 7.62
C ASN A 461 -17.53 -15.48 7.59
N THR A 462 -18.05 -14.61 8.47
CA THR A 462 -17.81 -13.16 8.41
C THR A 462 -16.60 -12.72 9.23
N GLY A 463 -16.14 -11.49 9.00
CA GLY A 463 -15.27 -10.82 9.97
C GLY A 463 -16.03 -10.57 11.26
N MET A 464 -17.15 -9.85 11.16
CA MET A 464 -18.04 -9.55 12.27
C MET A 464 -19.49 -9.89 11.95
N SER A 465 -20.19 -10.53 12.88
CA SER A 465 -21.63 -10.82 12.81
C SER A 465 -22.34 -10.16 13.99
N LEU A 466 -23.15 -9.14 13.72
CA LEU A 466 -23.60 -8.19 14.76
C LEU A 466 -25.13 -8.02 14.80
N GLY A 467 -25.68 -7.99 16.01
CA GLY A 467 -27.03 -7.48 16.30
C GLY A 467 -26.88 -6.32 17.27
N ILE A 468 -26.86 -5.08 16.77
CA ILE A 468 -26.24 -3.95 17.47
C ILE A 468 -27.01 -2.63 17.37
N GLU A 469 -26.97 -1.86 18.46
CA GLU A 469 -27.03 -0.39 18.52
C GLU A 469 -25.69 0.09 19.12
N GLY A 470 -25.08 1.12 18.55
CA GLY A 470 -23.79 1.64 19.01
C GLY A 470 -22.81 2.00 17.90
N LYS A 471 -21.51 1.85 18.17
CA LYS A 471 -20.43 2.30 17.27
C LYS A 471 -19.47 1.18 16.91
N VAL A 472 -19.15 1.08 15.62
CA VAL A 472 -18.16 0.14 15.07
C VAL A 472 -17.12 0.94 14.30
N PHE A 473 -15.91 1.10 14.85
CA PHE A 473 -14.95 2.03 14.26
C PHE A 473 -13.50 1.64 14.41
N ASN A 474 -12.61 2.18 13.57
CA ASN A 474 -11.18 1.89 13.62
C ASN A 474 -10.82 0.39 13.61
N ASN A 475 -11.67 -0.49 13.06
CA ASN A 475 -11.34 -1.90 12.93
C ASN A 475 -10.62 -2.14 11.60
N TYR A 476 -9.67 -3.08 11.62
CA TYR A 476 -9.00 -3.57 10.43
C TYR A 476 -9.42 -5.02 10.17
N ILE A 477 -10.14 -5.23 9.06
CA ILE A 477 -10.69 -6.53 8.65
C ILE A 477 -10.07 -6.87 7.31
N ASN A 478 -9.35 -7.99 7.26
CA ASN A 478 -8.65 -8.41 6.06
C ASN A 478 -8.81 -9.90 5.82
N LYS A 479 -9.22 -10.25 4.59
CA LYS A 479 -9.28 -11.63 4.08
C LYS A 479 -10.18 -12.50 4.96
N VAL A 480 -11.48 -12.34 4.83
CA VAL A 480 -12.48 -13.14 5.56
C VAL A 480 -13.25 -14.06 4.60
N GLY A 481 -13.89 -15.12 5.08
CA GLY A 481 -14.60 -16.09 4.24
C GLY A 481 -15.89 -15.56 3.59
N GLY A 482 -16.47 -14.49 4.16
CA GLY A 482 -17.78 -13.95 3.83
C GLY A 482 -17.79 -12.42 3.89
N ALA A 483 -18.80 -11.83 4.53
CA ALA A 483 -18.90 -10.38 4.64
C ALA A 483 -17.84 -9.82 5.60
N GLY A 484 -17.37 -8.60 5.34
CA GLY A 484 -16.49 -7.91 6.29
C GLY A 484 -17.19 -7.68 7.61
N ILE A 485 -18.32 -6.98 7.56
CA ILE A 485 -19.25 -6.81 8.67
C ILE A 485 -20.65 -7.17 8.18
N GLN A 486 -21.25 -8.16 8.82
CA GLN A 486 -22.64 -8.50 8.70
C GLN A 486 -23.39 -8.02 9.94
N PHE A 487 -24.51 -7.31 9.78
CA PHE A 487 -25.19 -6.75 10.95
C PHE A 487 -26.69 -6.49 10.77
N GLY A 488 -27.46 -6.67 11.84
CA GLY A 488 -28.83 -6.20 11.99
C GLY A 488 -28.90 -5.08 13.04
N ALA A 489 -29.46 -3.93 12.69
CA ALA A 489 -29.52 -2.79 13.60
C ALA A 489 -30.63 -2.99 14.65
N LEU A 490 -30.35 -2.76 15.93
CA LEU A 490 -31.34 -2.78 17.03
C LEU A 490 -31.72 -1.37 17.50
N GLY A 491 -30.98 -0.37 17.02
CA GLY A 491 -31.08 1.06 17.31
C GLY A 491 -30.02 1.78 16.45
N PRO A 492 -29.77 3.08 16.66
CA PRO A 492 -28.79 3.81 15.87
C PRO A 492 -27.41 3.14 15.80
N VAL A 493 -26.83 3.06 14.60
CA VAL A 493 -25.49 2.47 14.38
C VAL A 493 -24.60 3.43 13.61
N ASP A 494 -23.42 3.72 14.15
CA ASP A 494 -22.36 4.45 13.45
C ASP A 494 -21.21 3.48 13.08
N ILE A 495 -20.89 3.38 11.79
CA ILE A 495 -19.79 2.57 11.26
C ILE A 495 -18.80 3.49 10.56
N TYR A 496 -17.64 3.72 11.17
CA TYR A 496 -16.69 4.70 10.62
C TYR A 496 -15.22 4.37 10.82
N ASN A 497 -14.35 4.94 9.98
CA ASN A 497 -12.91 4.70 10.01
C ASN A 497 -12.51 3.22 9.93
N ASN A 498 -13.38 2.30 9.48
CA ASN A 498 -12.99 0.91 9.34
C ASN A 498 -12.24 0.70 8.01
N VAL A 499 -11.32 -0.26 8.01
CA VAL A 499 -10.60 -0.70 6.82
C VAL A 499 -10.98 -2.15 6.58
N ILE A 500 -11.75 -2.40 5.54
CA ILE A 500 -12.30 -3.71 5.18
C ILE A 500 -11.79 -4.07 3.79
N VAL A 501 -10.91 -5.06 3.71
CA VAL A 501 -10.20 -5.39 2.46
C VAL A 501 -10.11 -6.89 2.19
N ASN A 502 -9.88 -7.23 0.92
CA ASN A 502 -9.73 -8.61 0.45
C ASN A 502 -10.96 -9.47 0.78
N ILE A 503 -12.14 -8.89 0.58
CA ILE A 503 -13.42 -9.58 0.70
C ILE A 503 -13.64 -10.48 -0.52
N PRO A 504 -14.00 -11.76 -0.34
CA PRO A 504 -14.09 -12.73 -1.42
C PRO A 504 -15.15 -12.35 -2.45
N GLU A 505 -14.97 -12.82 -3.67
CA GLU A 505 -15.94 -12.62 -4.75
C GLU A 505 -17.32 -13.17 -4.34
N GLY A 506 -18.38 -12.44 -4.69
CA GLY A 506 -19.76 -12.81 -4.31
C GLY A 506 -20.18 -12.38 -2.90
N SER A 507 -19.29 -11.73 -2.14
CA SER A 507 -19.57 -11.16 -0.82
C SER A 507 -19.61 -9.61 -0.84
N ALA A 508 -19.92 -9.00 0.30
CA ALA A 508 -20.01 -7.55 0.49
C ALA A 508 -19.10 -7.10 1.65
N ALA A 509 -18.60 -5.87 1.61
CA ALA A 509 -17.87 -5.31 2.74
C ALA A 509 -18.80 -5.14 3.95
N LEU A 510 -20.02 -4.66 3.69
CA LEU A 510 -21.10 -4.54 4.67
C LEU A 510 -22.32 -5.33 4.19
N TYR A 511 -22.93 -6.12 5.07
CA TYR A 511 -24.15 -6.87 4.76
C TYR A 511 -25.22 -6.68 5.83
N LEU A 512 -26.34 -6.05 5.49
CA LEU A 512 -27.42 -5.78 6.44
C LEU A 512 -28.35 -7.00 6.56
N LEU A 513 -28.48 -7.55 7.77
CA LEU A 513 -29.35 -8.67 8.14
C LEU A 513 -30.55 -8.22 8.98
N ASN A 514 -31.28 -7.21 8.51
CA ASN A 514 -32.53 -6.86 9.16
C ASN A 514 -33.58 -7.95 8.92
N SER A 515 -34.32 -8.30 9.96
CA SER A 515 -35.39 -9.28 9.97
C SER A 515 -36.73 -8.62 10.24
N LYS A 516 -37.77 -9.12 9.58
CA LYS A 516 -39.17 -8.74 9.84
C LYS A 516 -39.68 -9.22 11.21
N ASP A 517 -39.03 -10.25 11.77
CA ASP A 517 -39.44 -10.92 13.02
C ASP A 517 -38.79 -10.28 14.26
N VAL A 518 -37.98 -9.22 14.06
CA VAL A 518 -37.38 -8.41 15.11
C VAL A 518 -38.16 -7.09 15.21
N PRO A 519 -38.88 -6.83 16.33
CA PRO A 519 -39.74 -5.66 16.46
C PRO A 519 -39.05 -4.32 16.22
N GLU A 520 -37.81 -4.18 16.66
CA GLU A 520 -37.02 -2.95 16.46
C GLU A 520 -36.79 -2.66 14.96
N GLN A 521 -36.65 -3.72 14.17
CA GLN A 521 -36.34 -3.65 12.74
C GLN A 521 -37.59 -3.61 11.86
N ASN A 522 -38.79 -3.61 12.45
CA ASN A 522 -40.04 -3.65 11.72
C ASN A 522 -41.06 -2.70 12.36
N VAL A 523 -41.21 -1.51 11.79
CA VAL A 523 -42.15 -0.50 12.28
C VAL A 523 -43.47 -0.47 11.51
N GLY A 524 -43.62 -1.30 10.47
CA GLY A 524 -44.82 -1.37 9.64
C GLY A 524 -44.57 -2.01 8.27
N ILE A 525 -45.61 -2.00 7.45
CA ILE A 525 -45.60 -2.54 6.07
C ILE A 525 -45.78 -1.37 5.09
N ASN A 526 -44.95 -1.30 4.06
CA ASN A 526 -45.01 -0.28 3.02
C ASN A 526 -46.11 -0.60 1.98
N SER A 527 -46.34 0.31 1.02
CA SER A 527 -47.38 0.14 -0.01
C SER A 527 -47.19 -1.09 -0.92
N ASN A 528 -45.98 -1.65 -0.96
CA ASN A 528 -45.65 -2.84 -1.75
C ASN A 528 -45.80 -4.14 -0.94
N GLY A 529 -46.25 -4.06 0.32
CA GLY A 529 -46.39 -5.23 1.19
C GLY A 529 -45.11 -5.66 1.91
N ASN A 530 -44.03 -4.87 1.83
CA ASN A 530 -42.76 -5.17 2.49
C ASN A 530 -42.65 -4.49 3.86
N PHE A 531 -42.10 -5.21 4.83
CA PHE A 531 -41.75 -4.62 6.12
C PHE A 531 -40.68 -3.56 5.95
N TYR A 532 -40.69 -2.52 6.79
CA TYR A 532 -39.68 -1.46 6.73
C TYR A 532 -39.29 -0.92 8.11
N ASN A 533 -38.16 -0.21 8.15
CA ASN A 533 -37.73 0.59 9.29
C ASN A 533 -36.87 1.81 8.88
N ASN A 534 -36.73 2.73 9.83
CA ASN A 534 -36.00 4.00 9.69
C ASN A 534 -34.90 4.13 10.74
N ILE A 535 -34.37 3.02 11.27
CA ILE A 535 -33.28 3.06 12.24
C ILE A 535 -32.11 3.84 11.60
N PRO A 536 -31.49 4.82 12.27
CA PRO A 536 -30.33 5.50 11.71
C PRO A 536 -29.15 4.53 11.56
N ILE A 537 -28.65 4.35 10.34
CA ILE A 537 -27.40 3.65 10.07
C ILE A 537 -26.49 4.62 9.33
N ASN A 538 -25.47 5.15 10.01
CA ASN A 538 -24.50 6.07 9.44
C ASN A 538 -23.20 5.32 9.12
N VAL A 539 -22.85 5.25 7.85
CA VAL A 539 -21.60 4.64 7.39
C VAL A 539 -20.73 5.70 6.75
N TYR A 540 -19.61 6.04 7.39
CA TYR A 540 -18.79 7.14 6.91
C TYR A 540 -17.30 7.02 7.17
N ASN A 541 -16.46 7.64 6.33
CA ASN A 541 -15.00 7.59 6.49
C ASN A 541 -14.41 6.17 6.52
N ASN A 542 -15.01 5.19 5.84
CA ASN A 542 -14.46 3.83 5.75
C ASN A 542 -13.69 3.62 4.45
N ASN A 543 -12.76 2.66 4.46
CA ASN A 543 -12.19 2.06 3.25
C ASN A 543 -12.80 0.67 3.08
N LEU A 544 -13.72 0.53 2.12
CA LEU A 544 -14.49 -0.70 1.83
C LEU A 544 -14.04 -1.27 0.48
N ILE A 545 -12.98 -2.06 0.50
CA ILE A 545 -12.29 -2.54 -0.71
C ILE A 545 -12.63 -4.02 -0.95
N THR A 546 -13.59 -4.28 -1.83
CA THR A 546 -13.96 -5.64 -2.24
C THR A 546 -13.27 -6.00 -3.56
N THR A 547 -12.95 -7.29 -3.77
CA THR A 547 -12.21 -7.74 -4.96
C THR A 547 -13.09 -8.44 -6.00
N GLY A 548 -14.41 -8.21 -6.00
CA GLY A 548 -15.36 -8.97 -6.83
C GLY A 548 -16.53 -8.19 -7.42
N ASN A 549 -17.37 -8.90 -8.19
CA ASN A 549 -18.44 -8.36 -9.05
C ASN A 549 -19.75 -7.98 -8.32
N LYS A 550 -19.80 -8.01 -6.99
CA LYS A 550 -21.01 -7.73 -6.20
C LYS A 550 -20.95 -6.33 -5.56
N ALA A 551 -22.11 -5.86 -5.09
CA ALA A 551 -22.25 -4.62 -4.35
C ALA A 551 -21.32 -4.53 -3.14
N THR A 552 -20.74 -3.35 -2.90
CA THR A 552 -19.92 -3.08 -1.72
C THR A 552 -20.74 -3.21 -0.43
N VAL A 553 -22.01 -2.79 -0.48
CA VAL A 553 -22.98 -2.92 0.60
C VAL A 553 -24.18 -3.72 0.09
N GLY A 554 -24.46 -4.84 0.74
CA GLY A 554 -25.63 -5.66 0.47
C GLY A 554 -26.61 -5.64 1.64
N ALA A 555 -27.81 -6.16 1.40
CA ALA A 555 -28.78 -6.40 2.44
C ALA A 555 -29.60 -7.66 2.14
N TYR A 556 -30.20 -8.23 3.19
CA TYR A 556 -31.21 -9.27 3.07
C TYR A 556 -32.58 -8.62 2.84
N ASN A 557 -33.22 -8.98 1.72
CA ASN A 557 -34.39 -8.28 1.21
C ASN A 557 -35.72 -8.75 1.86
N VAL A 558 -35.77 -8.76 3.19
CA VAL A 558 -36.98 -9.09 3.97
C VAL A 558 -37.52 -7.91 4.76
N CYS A 559 -36.69 -6.90 4.99
CA CYS A 559 -37.08 -5.65 5.60
C CYS A 559 -36.37 -4.47 4.92
N GLN A 560 -37.15 -3.49 4.47
CA GLN A 560 -36.67 -2.30 3.79
C GLN A 560 -36.11 -1.29 4.78
N HIS A 561 -34.92 -0.77 4.53
CA HIS A 561 -34.27 0.13 5.47
C HIS A 561 -34.09 1.53 4.88
N GLN A 562 -34.82 2.53 5.37
CA GLN A 562 -34.79 3.88 4.78
C GLN A 562 -33.85 4.85 5.53
N GLY A 563 -33.42 4.50 6.74
CA GLY A 563 -32.54 5.32 7.60
C GLY A 563 -31.05 5.25 7.27
N PHE A 564 -30.68 4.79 6.07
CA PHE A 564 -29.28 4.59 5.66
C PHE A 564 -28.63 5.88 5.18
N VAL A 565 -27.46 6.19 5.72
CA VAL A 565 -26.59 7.29 5.29
C VAL A 565 -25.21 6.76 4.99
N PHE A 566 -24.66 7.10 3.81
CA PHE A 566 -23.40 6.56 3.33
C PHE A 566 -22.50 7.68 2.81
N ARG A 567 -21.52 8.16 3.58
CA ARG A 567 -20.78 9.39 3.20
C ARG A 567 -19.29 9.31 3.41
N ASN A 568 -18.52 10.03 2.61
CA ASN A 568 -17.07 10.14 2.80
C ASN A 568 -16.35 8.78 2.82
N ASN A 569 -16.87 7.74 2.16
CA ASN A 569 -16.22 6.42 2.10
C ASN A 569 -15.38 6.29 0.84
N VAL A 570 -14.29 5.52 0.94
CA VAL A 570 -13.59 4.96 -0.22
C VAL A 570 -14.15 3.56 -0.43
N VAL A 571 -14.69 3.29 -1.61
CA VAL A 571 -15.29 2.00 -1.95
C VAL A 571 -14.63 1.43 -3.19
N SER A 572 -14.57 0.11 -3.32
CA SER A 572 -14.39 -0.52 -4.62
C SER A 572 -15.62 -1.34 -4.99
N CYS A 573 -16.05 -1.23 -6.24
CA CYS A 573 -17.07 -2.07 -6.84
C CYS A 573 -16.77 -2.23 -8.34
N ALA A 574 -16.97 -3.43 -8.89
CA ALA A 574 -16.76 -3.69 -10.32
C ALA A 574 -17.68 -2.86 -11.24
N ASN A 575 -18.83 -2.39 -10.73
CA ASN A 575 -19.75 -1.51 -11.46
C ASN A 575 -20.25 -0.38 -10.54
N VAL A 576 -19.95 0.87 -10.90
CA VAL A 576 -20.29 2.09 -10.13
C VAL A 576 -21.79 2.25 -9.84
N SER A 577 -22.66 1.64 -10.66
CA SER A 577 -24.12 1.64 -10.47
C SER A 577 -24.63 0.56 -9.51
N SER A 578 -23.74 -0.27 -8.94
CA SER A 578 -24.08 -1.44 -8.12
C SER A 578 -23.57 -1.37 -6.68
N LYS A 579 -23.18 -0.19 -6.16
CA LYS A 579 -22.63 -0.03 -4.79
C LYS A 579 -23.54 -0.64 -3.71
N PHE A 580 -24.84 -0.56 -3.96
CA PHE A 580 -25.91 -1.04 -3.09
C PHE A 580 -26.71 -2.16 -3.77
N ALA A 581 -27.09 -3.17 -3.00
CA ALA A 581 -27.99 -4.23 -3.47
C ALA A 581 -28.81 -4.82 -2.32
N GLY A 582 -29.81 -5.63 -2.66
CA GLY A 582 -30.59 -6.40 -1.68
C GLY A 582 -31.73 -5.63 -1.01
N GLN A 583 -32.27 -4.62 -1.70
CA GLN A 583 -33.43 -3.81 -1.29
C GLN A 583 -34.30 -3.49 -2.52
N GLU A 584 -35.53 -3.03 -2.31
CA GLU A 584 -36.39 -2.52 -3.37
C GLU A 584 -35.77 -1.29 -4.07
N ALA A 585 -36.12 -1.07 -5.34
CA ALA A 585 -35.60 0.04 -6.14
C ALA A 585 -35.86 1.42 -5.49
N THR A 586 -37.01 1.59 -4.83
CA THR A 586 -37.36 2.82 -4.10
C THR A 586 -36.46 3.04 -2.88
N THR A 587 -36.17 1.99 -2.12
CA THR A 587 -35.25 2.03 -0.97
C THR A 587 -33.80 2.29 -1.42
N LEU A 588 -33.35 1.62 -2.48
CA LEU A 588 -32.03 1.86 -3.07
C LEU A 588 -31.89 3.30 -3.59
N ALA A 589 -32.94 3.90 -4.14
CA ALA A 589 -32.93 5.30 -4.54
C ALA A 589 -32.75 6.25 -3.36
N VAL A 590 -33.29 5.92 -2.17
CA VAL A 590 -33.03 6.66 -0.92
C VAL A 590 -31.57 6.50 -0.48
N TRP A 591 -31.02 5.29 -0.58
CA TRP A 591 -29.60 5.06 -0.24
C TRP A 591 -28.68 5.84 -1.15
N GLU A 592 -28.92 5.82 -2.46
CA GLU A 592 -28.16 6.59 -3.44
C GLU A 592 -28.30 8.11 -3.23
N SER A 593 -29.49 8.62 -2.88
CA SER A 593 -29.66 10.05 -2.59
C SER A 593 -28.95 10.49 -1.31
N ASN A 594 -28.82 9.60 -0.33
CA ASN A 594 -28.06 9.83 0.89
C ASN A 594 -26.55 9.56 0.73
N ALA A 595 -26.13 8.99 -0.40
CA ALA A 595 -24.75 8.60 -0.66
C ALA A 595 -23.90 9.78 -1.19
N LEU A 596 -23.30 10.56 -0.28
CA LEU A 596 -22.59 11.80 -0.64
C LEU A 596 -21.07 11.71 -0.40
N ASN A 597 -20.28 12.32 -1.30
CA ASN A 597 -18.82 12.44 -1.17
C ASN A 597 -18.09 11.10 -0.97
N ASN A 598 -18.60 10.02 -1.57
CA ASN A 598 -17.89 8.74 -1.62
C ASN A 598 -17.02 8.69 -2.87
N VAL A 599 -15.85 8.06 -2.76
CA VAL A 599 -14.97 7.80 -3.90
C VAL A 599 -15.04 6.32 -4.25
N VAL A 600 -15.39 6.03 -5.50
CA VAL A 600 -15.33 4.68 -6.06
C VAL A 600 -13.96 4.49 -6.71
N LEU A 601 -13.20 3.53 -6.21
CA LEU A 601 -11.90 3.14 -6.74
C LEU A 601 -12.05 2.12 -7.85
N ASN A 602 -11.42 2.43 -8.98
CA ASN A 602 -10.99 1.41 -9.92
C ASN A 602 -9.72 0.77 -9.36
N LEU A 603 -9.77 -0.50 -8.95
CA LEU A 603 -8.60 -1.18 -8.39
C LEU A 603 -7.46 -1.39 -9.40
N LEU A 604 -7.75 -1.21 -10.69
CA LEU A 604 -6.73 -1.21 -11.74
C LEU A 604 -5.95 0.11 -11.80
N ASP A 605 -6.46 1.20 -11.21
CA ASP A 605 -5.78 2.49 -11.13
C ASP A 605 -6.10 3.22 -9.82
N THR A 606 -5.22 3.03 -8.84
CA THR A 606 -5.32 3.67 -7.52
C THR A 606 -4.47 4.94 -7.42
N THR A 607 -3.71 5.27 -8.47
CA THR A 607 -2.75 6.39 -8.47
C THR A 607 -3.44 7.75 -8.39
N ALA A 608 -4.64 7.87 -8.95
CA ALA A 608 -5.46 9.08 -8.91
C ALA A 608 -5.73 9.58 -7.48
N GLN A 609 -5.87 8.67 -6.51
CA GLN A 609 -6.12 9.01 -5.10
C GLN A 609 -4.85 9.02 -4.24
N LYS A 610 -3.69 8.72 -4.84
CA LYS A 610 -2.37 8.81 -4.21
C LYS A 610 -2.25 8.03 -2.90
N PHE A 611 -2.80 6.82 -2.88
CA PHE A 611 -2.57 5.85 -1.80
C PHE A 611 -1.14 5.35 -1.83
N GLY A 612 -0.59 4.99 -0.67
CA GLY A 612 0.73 4.38 -0.57
C GLY A 612 0.79 3.07 -1.35
N SER A 613 0.08 2.04 -0.86
CA SER A 613 -0.11 0.78 -1.58
C SER A 613 -1.24 -0.05 -0.97
N ILE A 614 -2.42 -0.02 -1.60
CA ILE A 614 -3.61 -0.75 -1.13
C ILE A 614 -3.35 -2.26 -1.09
N SER A 615 -2.67 -2.81 -2.10
CA SER A 615 -2.35 -4.24 -2.20
C SER A 615 -1.43 -4.72 -1.08
N LYS A 616 -0.63 -3.82 -0.49
CA LYS A 616 0.24 -4.09 0.65
C LYS A 616 -0.37 -3.66 1.99
N GLY A 617 -1.64 -3.24 2.00
CA GLY A 617 -2.33 -2.78 3.20
C GLY A 617 -1.95 -1.38 3.68
N ASN A 618 -1.27 -0.57 2.84
CA ASN A 618 -0.97 0.81 3.13
C ASN A 618 -2.01 1.75 2.51
N PHE A 619 -2.95 2.18 3.35
CA PHE A 619 -4.07 3.05 2.99
C PHE A 619 -3.83 4.53 3.29
N ASN A 620 -2.63 4.88 3.74
CA ASN A 620 -2.28 6.29 3.92
C ASN A 620 -2.36 6.98 2.55
N ILE A 621 -2.78 8.25 2.57
CA ILE A 621 -2.92 9.08 1.37
C ILE A 621 -1.90 10.19 1.37
N TYR A 622 -1.41 10.55 0.18
CA TYR A 622 -0.57 11.72 0.02
C TYR A 622 -1.35 12.99 0.36
N SER A 623 -0.64 14.00 0.83
CA SER A 623 -1.22 15.22 1.39
C SER A 623 -2.17 15.96 0.44
N ASP A 624 -1.79 16.09 -0.83
CA ASP A 624 -2.57 16.83 -1.85
C ASP A 624 -3.65 15.98 -2.53
N SER A 625 -3.89 14.76 -2.04
CA SER A 625 -4.91 13.88 -2.61
C SER A 625 -6.27 14.57 -2.58
N ALA A 626 -7.07 14.41 -3.63
CA ALA A 626 -8.41 15.01 -3.70
C ALA A 626 -9.32 14.55 -2.55
N ILE A 627 -9.12 13.34 -2.05
CA ILE A 627 -9.84 12.79 -0.90
C ILE A 627 -9.37 13.34 0.45
N ALA A 628 -8.21 13.99 0.51
CA ALA A 628 -7.74 14.63 1.75
C ALA A 628 -8.59 15.85 2.13
N SER A 629 -9.17 16.59 1.17
CA SER A 629 -10.02 17.78 1.46
C SER A 629 -11.49 17.62 1.04
N GLY A 630 -11.87 16.47 0.49
CA GLY A 630 -13.18 16.24 -0.14
C GLY A 630 -14.34 15.90 0.81
N GLY A 631 -14.11 15.83 2.12
CA GLY A 631 -15.11 15.36 3.08
C GLY A 631 -16.32 16.31 3.24
N SER A 632 -17.49 15.72 3.49
CA SER A 632 -18.75 16.42 3.83
C SER A 632 -18.90 16.65 5.35
N VAL A 633 -19.90 17.46 5.74
CA VAL A 633 -20.21 17.83 7.14
C VAL A 633 -20.44 16.61 8.05
N LEU A 634 -21.05 15.54 7.54
CA LEU A 634 -21.20 14.28 8.28
C LEU A 634 -19.96 13.41 8.02
N GLY A 635 -18.89 13.69 8.76
CA GLY A 635 -17.61 12.98 8.66
C GLY A 635 -16.82 13.05 9.95
N GLU A 636 -15.86 12.14 10.11
CA GLU A 636 -14.94 12.16 11.24
C GLU A 636 -13.94 13.32 11.12
N THR A 637 -13.54 13.84 12.28
CA THR A 637 -12.46 14.84 12.37
C THR A 637 -11.10 14.17 12.50
N TYR A 638 -11.05 12.96 13.08
CA TYR A 638 -9.83 12.21 13.32
C TYR A 638 -9.85 10.93 12.49
N ASP A 639 -8.75 10.66 11.80
CA ASP A 639 -8.62 9.47 10.98
C ASP A 639 -8.32 8.21 11.80
N PHE A 640 -8.18 7.07 11.12
CA PHE A 640 -7.83 5.77 11.71
C PHE A 640 -6.57 5.81 12.60
N ARG A 641 -5.64 6.72 12.33
CA ARG A 641 -4.39 6.89 13.07
C ARG A 641 -4.49 7.96 14.16
N GLY A 642 -5.66 8.59 14.30
CA GLY A 642 -5.93 9.67 15.23
C GLY A 642 -5.57 11.06 14.73
N PHE A 643 -5.12 11.23 13.49
CA PHE A 643 -4.75 12.57 13.00
C PHE A 643 -5.97 13.39 12.65
N LYS A 644 -5.99 14.64 13.13
CA LYS A 644 -6.87 15.64 12.55
C LYS A 644 -6.37 15.99 11.15
N ASN A 645 -7.30 16.07 10.19
CA ASN A 645 -6.94 16.42 8.83
C ASN A 645 -6.19 17.76 8.77
N TRP A 646 -5.21 17.82 7.88
CA TRP A 646 -4.34 18.97 7.79
C TRP A 646 -5.01 20.17 7.13
N THR A 647 -6.03 19.99 6.29
CA THR A 647 -6.64 21.09 5.54
C THR A 647 -7.57 21.95 6.41
N ASP A 648 -8.02 23.09 5.89
CA ASP A 648 -8.96 23.96 6.61
C ASP A 648 -10.37 23.32 6.71
N ASN A 649 -10.66 22.35 5.84
CA ASN A 649 -11.74 21.39 6.03
C ASN A 649 -11.22 20.21 6.87
N ASP A 650 -11.70 20.04 8.09
CA ASP A 650 -11.27 18.93 8.95
C ASP A 650 -11.86 17.58 8.53
N LYS A 651 -12.73 17.56 7.51
CA LYS A 651 -13.36 16.37 6.94
C LYS A 651 -12.59 15.88 5.72
N PHE A 652 -12.44 14.57 5.62
CA PHE A 652 -11.75 13.85 4.54
C PHE A 652 -12.62 12.68 4.05
N ILE A 653 -12.21 12.02 2.98
CA ILE A 653 -12.87 10.82 2.43
C ILE A 653 -11.98 9.60 2.68
N GLY A 654 -12.59 8.50 3.12
CA GLY A 654 -11.91 7.28 3.56
C GLY A 654 -11.49 7.33 5.01
N ALA A 655 -10.80 6.26 5.45
CA ALA A 655 -10.36 6.08 6.84
C ALA A 655 -9.06 6.82 7.18
N TYR A 656 -8.36 7.38 6.19
CA TYR A 656 -7.06 8.02 6.38
C TYR A 656 -7.10 9.45 5.86
N ALA A 657 -6.71 10.40 6.71
CA ALA A 657 -6.54 11.79 6.33
C ALA A 657 -5.15 12.04 5.72
N GLY A 658 -4.96 13.16 5.04
CA GLY A 658 -3.61 13.66 4.79
C GLY A 658 -2.96 14.05 6.13
N ILE A 659 -1.67 13.79 6.30
CA ILE A 659 -0.96 14.07 7.57
C ILE A 659 0.12 15.14 7.46
N VAL A 660 0.26 15.77 6.30
CA VAL A 660 1.28 16.79 6.06
C VAL A 660 0.67 17.89 5.20
N ARG A 661 0.94 19.16 5.49
CA ARG A 661 0.72 20.23 4.52
C ARG A 661 1.93 20.25 3.58
N VAL A 662 1.70 20.10 2.27
CA VAL A 662 2.74 20.49 1.30
C VAL A 662 2.64 21.99 1.10
N SER A 663 3.67 22.72 1.52
CA SER A 663 3.76 24.16 1.24
C SER A 663 3.72 24.37 -0.27
N SER A 664 2.66 25.02 -0.77
CA SER A 664 2.42 25.29 -2.20
C SER A 664 3.41 26.27 -2.83
N PHE A 665 4.52 26.58 -2.17
CA PHE A 665 5.45 27.64 -2.52
C PHE A 665 6.85 27.09 -2.79
N PHE A 666 6.96 25.97 -3.50
CA PHE A 666 8.26 25.44 -3.91
C PHE A 666 8.52 25.76 -5.37
N LEU A 667 9.69 26.33 -5.65
CA LEU A 667 10.21 26.55 -6.99
C LEU A 667 11.73 26.43 -6.95
N GLN A 668 12.30 25.54 -7.77
CA GLN A 668 13.74 25.31 -7.88
C GLN A 668 14.11 25.11 -9.34
N LEU A 669 15.10 25.86 -9.84
CA LEU A 669 15.71 25.64 -11.15
C LEU A 669 16.94 24.74 -10.98
N SER A 670 16.91 23.54 -11.56
CA SER A 670 17.95 22.52 -11.40
C SER A 670 19.07 22.66 -12.43
N SER A 671 18.72 22.91 -13.69
CA SER A 671 19.68 23.09 -14.78
C SER A 671 19.05 23.82 -15.97
N ILE A 672 19.89 24.34 -16.86
CA ILE A 672 19.48 24.77 -18.20
C ILE A 672 20.40 24.15 -19.25
N ALA A 673 19.90 24.02 -20.48
CA ALA A 673 20.68 23.54 -21.63
C ALA A 673 20.41 24.41 -22.87
N ILE A 674 21.46 24.98 -23.47
CA ILE A 674 21.40 25.76 -24.72
C ILE A 674 21.49 24.79 -25.90
N ASN A 675 20.52 24.83 -26.82
CA ASN A 675 20.44 23.97 -28.00
C ASN A 675 20.66 22.48 -27.66
N SER A 676 20.04 22.01 -26.58
CA SER A 676 20.18 20.63 -26.07
C SER A 676 21.63 20.26 -25.67
N GLY A 677 22.43 21.22 -25.19
CA GLY A 677 23.80 21.01 -24.71
C GLY A 677 24.87 21.09 -25.80
N ALA A 678 24.58 21.72 -26.94
CA ALA A 678 25.52 21.85 -28.04
C ALA A 678 26.75 22.70 -27.66
N LEU A 679 27.97 22.24 -28.00
CA LEU A 679 29.20 22.98 -27.73
C LEU A 679 29.39 24.23 -28.61
N LEU A 680 28.75 24.26 -29.79
CA LEU A 680 28.93 25.32 -30.79
C LEU A 680 27.62 25.64 -31.53
N THR A 681 27.47 26.90 -31.94
CA THR A 681 26.39 27.36 -32.83
C THR A 681 26.90 28.39 -33.83
N ASP A 682 26.34 28.37 -35.04
CA ASP A 682 26.57 29.35 -36.10
C ASP A 682 25.45 30.41 -36.20
N ALA A 683 24.44 30.32 -35.32
CA ALA A 683 23.34 31.26 -35.22
C ALA A 683 23.33 31.96 -33.85
N THR A 684 22.95 33.23 -33.82
CA THR A 684 22.72 33.94 -32.55
C THR A 684 21.38 33.55 -31.91
N ALA A 685 20.42 33.06 -32.68
CA ALA A 685 19.16 32.55 -32.17
C ALA A 685 19.33 31.13 -31.63
N VAL A 686 19.07 30.94 -30.34
CA VAL A 686 19.21 29.65 -29.63
C VAL A 686 17.96 29.32 -28.83
N ASN A 687 17.77 28.04 -28.53
CA ASN A 687 16.71 27.57 -27.63
C ASN A 687 17.31 27.16 -26.30
N VAL A 688 16.73 27.61 -25.19
CA VAL A 688 17.18 27.27 -23.84
C VAL A 688 16.10 26.42 -23.16
N VAL A 689 16.47 25.19 -22.82
CA VAL A 689 15.61 24.25 -22.09
C VAL A 689 15.88 24.40 -20.59
N MET A 690 14.83 24.58 -19.80
CA MET A 690 14.89 24.69 -18.35
C MET A 690 14.43 23.38 -17.69
N THR A 691 15.21 22.87 -16.75
CA THR A 691 14.84 21.74 -15.88
C THR A 691 14.61 22.27 -14.48
N PHE A 692 13.38 22.18 -13.97
CA PHE A 692 13.00 22.76 -12.69
C PHE A 692 11.93 21.93 -11.97
N LEU A 693 11.72 22.24 -10.70
CA LEU A 693 10.66 21.73 -9.84
C LEU A 693 9.78 22.89 -9.38
N GLY A 694 8.47 22.66 -9.29
CA GLY A 694 7.48 23.69 -8.95
C GLY A 694 6.76 24.29 -10.16
N ASN A 695 5.90 25.29 -9.93
CA ASN A 695 5.11 25.97 -10.97
C ASN A 695 5.63 27.40 -11.17
N PRO A 696 6.51 27.67 -12.15
CA PRO A 696 6.95 29.01 -12.47
C PRO A 696 5.82 29.81 -13.13
N THR A 697 5.67 31.07 -12.75
CA THR A 697 4.81 32.03 -13.44
C THR A 697 5.62 32.92 -14.39
N HIS A 698 6.90 33.15 -14.08
CA HIS A 698 7.81 33.96 -14.91
C HIS A 698 9.23 33.37 -14.93
N TYR A 699 9.99 33.76 -15.95
CA TYR A 699 11.43 33.51 -16.06
C TYR A 699 12.17 34.79 -16.46
N MET A 700 13.46 34.86 -16.15
CA MET A 700 14.36 35.92 -16.57
C MET A 700 15.61 35.27 -17.15
N ILE A 701 16.06 35.73 -18.33
CA ILE A 701 17.15 35.14 -19.10
C ILE A 701 18.11 36.23 -19.61
N SER A 702 19.42 36.01 -19.51
CA SER A 702 20.44 37.02 -19.86
C SER A 702 21.82 36.41 -20.12
N GLU A 703 22.71 37.12 -20.83
CA GLU A 703 24.15 36.81 -20.85
C GLU A 703 24.90 37.45 -19.65
N SER A 704 24.20 38.21 -18.80
CA SER A 704 24.74 38.79 -17.56
C SER A 704 24.36 37.93 -16.35
N SER A 705 25.36 37.51 -15.55
CA SER A 705 25.13 36.76 -14.31
C SER A 705 24.32 37.52 -13.25
N THR A 706 24.30 38.86 -13.34
CA THR A 706 23.49 39.73 -12.48
C THR A 706 22.13 40.08 -13.10
N PHE A 707 21.83 39.55 -14.29
CA PHE A 707 20.61 39.82 -15.07
C PHE A 707 20.37 41.31 -15.35
N VAL A 708 21.43 42.11 -15.41
CA VAL A 708 21.31 43.56 -15.68
C VAL A 708 20.77 43.77 -17.09
N GLY A 709 19.67 44.52 -17.19
CA GLY A 709 18.98 44.79 -18.46
C GLY A 709 17.99 43.71 -18.91
N ALA A 710 17.83 42.62 -18.15
CA ALA A 710 16.79 41.62 -18.41
C ALA A 710 15.51 41.92 -17.63
N SER A 711 14.36 41.52 -18.21
CA SER A 711 13.04 41.66 -17.59
C SER A 711 12.45 40.29 -17.29
N TRP A 712 11.56 40.22 -16.30
CA TRP A 712 10.73 39.05 -16.08
C TRP A 712 9.75 38.86 -17.24
N VAL A 713 9.69 37.64 -17.78
CA VAL A 713 8.83 37.24 -18.89
C VAL A 713 7.90 36.15 -18.40
N ALA A 714 6.61 36.23 -18.78
CA ALA A 714 5.63 35.21 -18.41
C ALA A 714 6.06 33.83 -18.94
N TYR A 715 5.98 32.83 -18.07
CA TYR A 715 6.36 31.47 -18.40
C TYR A 715 5.27 30.79 -19.23
N THR A 716 5.64 30.27 -20.41
CA THR A 716 4.71 29.61 -21.35
C THR A 716 5.09 28.16 -21.66
N SER A 717 6.40 27.83 -21.67
CA SER A 717 6.93 26.50 -21.95
C SER A 717 8.33 26.31 -21.34
N SER A 718 8.74 25.04 -21.18
CA SER A 718 10.06 24.67 -20.62
C SER A 718 11.22 24.97 -21.56
N THR A 719 10.95 25.15 -22.84
CA THR A 719 11.90 25.62 -23.84
C THR A 719 11.55 27.07 -24.20
N VAL A 720 12.52 27.97 -24.10
CA VAL A 720 12.35 29.40 -24.40
C VAL A 720 13.41 29.87 -25.41
N PRO A 721 13.04 30.75 -26.36
CA PRO A 721 14.00 31.31 -27.31
C PRO A 721 14.88 32.37 -26.65
N PHE A 722 16.14 32.46 -27.05
CA PHE A 722 17.09 33.50 -26.63
C PHE A 722 17.98 33.94 -27.79
N THR A 723 18.41 35.20 -27.81
CA THR A 723 19.34 35.74 -28.83
C THR A 723 20.66 36.13 -28.17
N LEU A 724 21.73 35.45 -28.56
CA LEU A 724 23.11 35.70 -28.12
C LEU A 724 23.63 37.03 -28.68
N SER A 725 24.58 37.66 -27.97
CA SER A 725 25.29 38.83 -28.51
C SER A 725 26.11 38.49 -29.75
N SER A 726 26.21 39.45 -30.68
CA SER A 726 26.77 39.26 -32.03
C SER A 726 28.29 39.03 -32.09
N THR A 727 29.01 39.19 -30.99
CA THR A 727 30.45 38.88 -30.91
C THR A 727 30.69 37.39 -30.94
N GLN A 728 31.62 36.91 -31.78
CA GLN A 728 32.02 35.50 -31.77
C GLN A 728 32.76 35.14 -30.47
N GLY A 729 32.70 33.87 -30.07
CA GLY A 729 33.36 33.33 -28.88
C GLY A 729 32.43 32.57 -27.94
N LEU A 730 32.95 32.17 -26.77
CA LEU A 730 32.17 31.50 -25.73
C LEU A 730 31.10 32.44 -25.17
N LYS A 731 29.85 31.99 -25.17
CA LYS A 731 28.70 32.65 -24.58
C LYS A 731 28.25 31.89 -23.35
N THR A 732 27.84 32.62 -22.31
CA THR A 732 27.22 32.05 -21.12
C THR A 732 25.84 32.67 -20.98
N VAL A 733 24.81 31.82 -20.91
CA VAL A 733 23.43 32.26 -20.70
C VAL A 733 23.04 31.88 -19.27
N TYR A 734 22.44 32.81 -18.55
CA TYR A 734 21.91 32.65 -17.20
C TYR A 734 20.39 32.71 -17.24
N VAL A 735 19.73 31.85 -16.46
CA VAL A 735 18.27 31.83 -16.28
C VAL A 735 17.94 31.74 -14.80
N LYS A 736 16.90 32.46 -14.37
CA LYS A 736 16.21 32.22 -13.11
C LYS A 736 14.70 32.25 -13.33
N ILE A 737 13.96 31.61 -12.45
CA ILE A 737 12.50 31.51 -12.54
C ILE A 737 11.85 32.02 -11.25
N GLU A 738 10.59 32.44 -11.32
CA GLU A 738 9.82 32.85 -10.14
C GLU A 738 8.36 32.39 -10.21
N ASN A 739 7.71 32.39 -9.05
CA ASN A 739 6.27 32.35 -8.90
C ASN A 739 5.83 33.46 -7.92
N ASN A 740 4.55 33.48 -7.54
CA ASN A 740 4.01 34.51 -6.65
C ASN A 740 4.67 34.60 -5.25
N ASN A 741 5.54 33.64 -4.89
CA ASN A 741 6.07 33.50 -3.53
C ASN A 741 7.58 33.22 -3.46
N VAL A 742 8.18 32.66 -4.52
CA VAL A 742 9.59 32.24 -4.56
C VAL A 742 10.25 32.64 -5.88
N THR A 743 11.46 33.16 -5.79
CA THR A 743 12.38 33.42 -6.91
C THR A 743 13.62 32.53 -6.73
N THR A 744 14.06 31.85 -7.79
CA THR A 744 15.24 30.98 -7.73
C THR A 744 16.53 31.78 -7.90
N ASP A 745 17.66 31.19 -7.49
CA ASP A 745 18.99 31.62 -7.93
C ASP A 745 19.15 31.43 -9.46
N GLY A 746 20.15 32.12 -10.02
CA GLY A 746 20.51 32.00 -11.43
C GLY A 746 21.31 30.74 -11.72
N VAL A 747 20.90 29.99 -12.74
CA VAL A 747 21.61 28.82 -13.29
C VAL A 747 22.09 29.15 -14.70
N SER A 748 23.23 28.60 -15.11
CA SER A 748 23.83 28.91 -16.40
C SER A 748 24.25 27.70 -17.22
N ASP A 749 24.37 27.91 -18.52
CA ASP A 749 25.00 27.00 -19.48
C ASP A 749 25.81 27.82 -20.51
N THR A 750 26.68 27.17 -21.28
CA THR A 750 27.58 27.83 -22.23
C THR A 750 27.54 27.24 -23.63
N ILE A 751 27.72 28.09 -24.64
CA ILE A 751 27.84 27.69 -26.05
C ILE A 751 28.85 28.58 -26.78
N THR A 752 29.62 28.04 -27.72
CA THR A 752 30.54 28.86 -28.53
C THR A 752 29.83 29.37 -29.79
N TYR A 753 29.67 30.68 -29.95
CA TYR A 753 29.13 31.28 -31.17
C TYR A 753 30.24 31.59 -32.18
N GLN A 754 30.13 31.08 -33.41
CA GLN A 754 31.06 31.38 -34.51
C GLN A 754 30.28 31.74 -35.78
N ALA A 755 30.39 32.98 -36.24
CA ALA A 755 29.68 33.45 -37.42
C ALA A 755 30.48 33.15 -38.70
N GLY A 756 29.91 32.33 -39.59
CA GLY A 756 30.42 32.11 -40.95
C GLY A 756 31.62 31.15 -41.03
N ARG A 757 31.43 30.01 -41.72
CA ARG A 757 32.54 29.12 -42.10
C ARG A 757 33.40 29.80 -43.18
N GLN A 758 34.68 30.06 -42.90
CA GLN A 758 35.71 30.21 -43.95
C GLN A 758 36.58 28.95 -43.95
N PHE A 759 36.64 28.24 -45.09
CA PHE A 759 37.59 27.15 -45.31
C PHE A 759 38.89 27.73 -45.90
N LEU A 760 40.02 27.52 -45.20
CA LEU A 760 41.36 27.73 -45.75
C LEU A 760 41.80 26.42 -46.44
N ILE A 761 42.15 26.46 -47.72
CA ILE A 761 42.66 25.31 -48.49
C ILE A 761 44.19 25.44 -48.57
N ASP A 762 44.94 24.45 -48.06
CA ASP A 762 46.38 24.30 -48.29
C ASP A 762 46.60 23.40 -49.53
N PHE A 763 47.36 23.88 -50.51
CA PHE A 763 47.56 23.25 -51.82
C PHE A 763 48.79 22.32 -51.90
N ALA A 764 49.41 21.94 -50.78
CA ALA A 764 50.74 21.30 -50.80
C ALA A 764 50.78 19.79 -51.13
N SER A 765 49.67 19.08 -51.35
CA SER A 765 49.75 17.63 -51.62
C SER A 765 48.60 17.08 -52.46
N ILE A 766 48.68 17.28 -53.78
CA ILE A 766 47.95 16.50 -54.79
C ILE A 766 48.97 15.64 -55.55
N ALA A 767 48.83 14.31 -55.49
CA ALA A 767 49.47 13.39 -56.43
C ALA A 767 48.36 12.72 -57.25
N VAL A 768 48.23 13.11 -58.52
CA VAL A 768 47.27 12.53 -59.47
C VAL A 768 47.89 11.28 -60.09
N TYR A 769 47.24 10.12 -59.92
CA TYR A 769 47.45 8.94 -60.78
C TYR A 769 46.22 8.75 -61.66
N SER A 770 46.36 8.96 -62.96
CA SER A 770 45.32 8.64 -63.96
C SER A 770 45.86 7.63 -64.96
N LYS A 771 45.13 6.53 -65.18
CA LYS A 771 45.17 5.80 -66.47
C LYS A 771 43.76 5.33 -66.83
N ALA A 772 43.28 5.86 -67.96
CA ALA A 772 41.96 5.73 -68.57
C ALA A 772 41.59 4.26 -68.94
N THR A 773 40.32 3.89 -69.11
CA THR A 773 39.60 4.08 -70.40
C THR A 773 38.06 4.09 -70.30
N THR A 774 37.49 4.84 -71.23
CA THR A 774 36.10 5.25 -71.54
C THR A 774 35.04 4.16 -71.74
N TYR A 775 33.80 4.42 -71.28
CA TYR A 775 32.56 4.23 -72.06
C TYR A 775 31.48 5.23 -71.62
N LEU A 776 30.87 5.91 -72.59
CA LEU A 776 29.86 6.97 -72.46
C LEU A 776 28.46 6.38 -72.24
N GLY A 777 27.72 6.91 -71.26
CA GLY A 777 26.30 6.63 -71.06
C GLY A 777 25.69 7.47 -69.93
N ALA A 778 25.39 8.75 -70.23
CA ALA A 778 24.51 9.69 -69.51
C ALA A 778 24.37 9.54 -67.97
N ALA A 779 25.30 10.15 -67.22
CA ALA A 779 25.10 10.44 -65.80
C ALA A 779 24.50 11.85 -65.63
N ALA A 780 23.36 11.93 -64.96
CA ALA A 780 22.81 13.19 -64.48
C ALA A 780 23.78 13.82 -63.45
N THR A 781 24.16 15.06 -63.70
CA THR A 781 25.05 15.86 -62.85
C THR A 781 24.37 16.18 -61.52
N TRP A 782 24.89 15.63 -60.42
CA TRP A 782 24.63 16.13 -59.06
C TRP A 782 25.88 16.87 -58.56
N ASN A 783 25.93 18.18 -58.82
CA ASN A 783 26.84 19.07 -58.12
C ASN A 783 26.12 19.61 -56.88
N THR A 784 26.54 19.15 -55.69
CA THR A 784 26.67 19.94 -54.44
C THR A 784 26.96 18.98 -53.27
N PHE A 785 28.24 18.76 -52.96
CA PHE A 785 28.68 18.33 -51.64
C PHE A 785 29.62 19.40 -51.09
N ASN A 786 29.12 20.19 -50.13
CA ASN A 786 29.90 21.19 -49.38
C ASN A 786 30.46 20.58 -48.08
N SER A 787 31.23 19.50 -48.19
CA SER A 787 32.10 19.00 -47.10
C SER A 787 33.26 18.20 -47.71
N PRO A 788 34.48 18.32 -47.16
CA PRO A 788 35.60 17.48 -47.60
C PRO A 788 35.33 16.06 -47.11
N VAL A 789 34.77 15.22 -47.97
CA VAL A 789 34.71 13.78 -47.74
C VAL A 789 35.88 13.18 -48.52
N ASN A 790 36.90 12.70 -47.81
CA ASN A 790 37.85 11.75 -48.40
C ASN A 790 37.09 10.43 -48.65
N LEU A 791 36.42 10.35 -49.78
CA LEU A 791 35.78 9.13 -50.27
C LEU A 791 36.86 8.22 -50.86
N ILE A 792 37.16 7.10 -50.18
CA ILE A 792 37.70 5.94 -50.88
C ILE A 792 36.51 5.25 -51.54
N SER A 793 36.20 5.65 -52.76
CA SER A 793 35.26 4.94 -53.63
C SER A 793 36.04 3.80 -54.33
N ALA A 794 35.84 2.56 -53.89
CA ALA A 794 36.23 1.40 -54.67
C ALA A 794 35.06 1.02 -55.58
N SER A 795 34.94 1.63 -56.74
CA SER A 795 33.94 1.22 -57.73
C SER A 795 34.40 -0.06 -58.45
N SER A 796 33.60 -1.13 -58.25
CA SER A 796 33.60 -2.47 -58.88
C SER A 796 34.78 -3.40 -58.60
N ILE A 797 34.58 -4.34 -57.66
CA ILE A 797 35.42 -5.54 -57.49
C ILE A 797 34.73 -6.72 -58.21
N PRO A 798 35.36 -7.38 -59.20
CA PRO A 798 34.80 -8.58 -59.82
C PRO A 798 34.70 -9.75 -58.83
N VAL A 799 33.67 -10.58 -59.00
CA VAL A 799 33.35 -11.76 -58.20
C VAL A 799 34.58 -12.66 -57.94
N GLY A 800 34.90 -12.89 -56.67
CA GLY A 800 35.89 -13.91 -56.23
C GLY A 800 37.25 -13.41 -55.70
N GLN A 801 37.45 -12.12 -55.44
CA GLN A 801 38.70 -11.59 -54.84
C GLN A 801 38.51 -11.06 -53.41
N SER A 802 39.48 -11.31 -52.54
CA SER A 802 39.50 -10.83 -51.14
C SER A 802 40.39 -9.58 -51.02
N LEU A 803 39.91 -8.55 -50.32
CA LEU A 803 40.65 -7.32 -49.99
C LEU A 803 41.84 -7.65 -49.06
N SER A 804 42.95 -8.12 -49.64
CA SER A 804 44.15 -8.51 -48.89
C SER A 804 45.31 -7.51 -48.99
N ASN A 805 45.16 -6.42 -49.75
CA ASN A 805 46.27 -5.51 -50.10
C ASN A 805 46.15 -4.07 -49.57
N LEU A 806 45.40 -3.81 -48.50
CA LEU A 806 45.53 -2.57 -47.72
C LEU A 806 46.65 -2.75 -46.68
N LYS A 807 47.92 -2.85 -47.11
CA LYS A 807 49.06 -3.05 -46.20
C LYS A 807 49.95 -1.83 -45.98
N ASP A 808 49.72 -0.70 -46.64
CA ASP A 808 50.56 0.50 -46.46
C ASP A 808 49.75 1.80 -46.45
N THR A 809 49.14 2.13 -45.32
CA THR A 809 48.65 3.48 -45.02
C THR A 809 48.94 3.82 -43.56
N LYS A 810 50.22 4.02 -43.23
CA LYS A 810 50.64 4.40 -41.86
C LYS A 810 50.39 5.88 -41.51
N ASN A 811 49.91 6.74 -42.43
CA ASN A 811 49.76 8.17 -42.17
C ASN A 811 48.48 8.78 -42.81
N VAL A 812 47.30 8.39 -42.33
CA VAL A 812 46.08 9.19 -42.55
C VAL A 812 45.45 9.45 -41.19
N ALA A 813 45.56 10.70 -40.75
CA ALA A 813 45.12 11.12 -39.43
C ALA A 813 43.59 11.07 -39.32
N SER A 814 43.15 10.40 -38.25
CA SER A 814 41.98 10.64 -37.42
C SER A 814 40.73 11.22 -38.07
N THR A 815 39.65 10.45 -37.89
CA THR A 815 38.23 10.84 -37.92
C THR A 815 37.52 10.59 -39.24
N TYR A 816 36.39 9.89 -39.13
CA TYR A 816 35.34 9.61 -40.13
C TYR A 816 35.49 8.31 -40.94
N GLY A 817 34.38 7.57 -41.00
CA GLY A 817 34.31 6.12 -41.21
C GLY A 817 34.50 5.62 -42.65
N LEU A 818 34.66 4.30 -42.77
CA LEU A 818 34.75 3.57 -44.03
C LEU A 818 33.34 3.34 -44.59
N ILE A 819 33.11 3.66 -45.87
CA ILE A 819 31.89 3.31 -46.62
C ILE A 819 32.31 2.32 -47.71
N ILE A 820 31.76 1.11 -47.64
CA ILE A 820 31.86 0.12 -48.73
C ILE A 820 30.50 0.07 -49.41
N THR A 821 30.46 0.38 -50.70
CA THR A 821 29.29 0.27 -51.57
C THR A 821 29.59 -0.76 -52.65
N ASP A 822 28.83 -1.86 -52.69
CA ASP A 822 28.86 -2.79 -53.81
C ASP A 822 27.44 -3.18 -54.23
N ALA A 823 27.27 -3.46 -55.51
CA ALA A 823 26.02 -4.00 -56.07
C ALA A 823 26.20 -5.53 -56.18
N PHE A 824 25.46 -6.29 -55.38
CA PHE A 824 25.59 -7.75 -55.38
C PHE A 824 24.46 -8.40 -56.18
N ASP A 825 24.82 -9.01 -57.32
CA ASP A 825 23.94 -9.89 -58.09
C ASP A 825 23.91 -11.29 -57.45
N GLY A 826 23.17 -11.42 -56.34
CA GLY A 826 22.49 -12.68 -55.96
C GLY A 826 23.31 -13.94 -55.61
N VAL A 827 24.55 -13.84 -55.13
CA VAL A 827 25.33 -15.02 -54.63
C VAL A 827 26.02 -14.73 -53.29
N ASP A 828 26.16 -15.77 -52.44
CA ASP A 828 26.78 -15.73 -51.10
C ASP A 828 28.07 -14.91 -51.05
N SER A 829 28.12 -13.92 -50.14
CA SER A 829 29.21 -12.93 -50.06
C SER A 829 29.81 -12.87 -48.66
N ASN A 830 31.14 -13.03 -48.55
CA ASN A 830 31.89 -13.04 -47.29
C ASN A 830 32.84 -11.85 -47.22
N ILE A 831 32.69 -11.02 -46.18
CA ILE A 831 33.62 -9.92 -45.86
C ILE A 831 34.42 -10.29 -44.62
N THR A 832 35.74 -10.32 -44.75
CA THR A 832 36.67 -10.56 -43.64
C THR A 832 37.50 -9.30 -43.42
N LEU A 833 37.36 -8.71 -42.23
CA LEU A 833 38.16 -7.56 -41.82
C LEU A 833 39.44 -8.04 -41.13
N PRO A 834 40.59 -7.36 -41.31
CA PRO A 834 41.84 -7.74 -40.66
C PRO A 834 41.75 -7.43 -39.15
N GLY A 835 41.38 -8.43 -38.37
CA GLY A 835 40.94 -8.30 -36.97
C GLY A 835 41.99 -7.91 -35.92
N THR A 836 43.08 -7.21 -36.24
CA THR A 836 44.08 -6.83 -35.20
C THR A 836 44.88 -5.54 -35.43
N GLN A 837 44.67 -4.74 -36.48
CA GLN A 837 45.50 -3.53 -36.70
C GLN A 837 44.72 -2.30 -37.16
N PHE A 838 43.92 -1.73 -36.26
CA PHE A 838 43.46 -0.34 -36.37
C PHE A 838 43.84 0.42 -35.08
N PRO A 839 44.81 1.36 -35.12
CA PRO A 839 45.34 2.01 -33.93
C PRO A 839 44.51 3.20 -33.41
N TYR A 840 43.27 3.42 -33.88
CA TYR A 840 42.44 4.56 -33.46
C TYR A 840 40.97 4.15 -33.17
N GLU A 841 40.34 4.82 -32.20
CA GLU A 841 38.91 4.70 -31.88
C GLU A 841 38.06 5.23 -33.04
N TYR A 842 37.38 4.34 -33.76
CA TYR A 842 36.41 4.71 -34.78
C TYR A 842 35.00 4.52 -34.22
N ASN A 843 34.17 5.56 -34.29
CA ASN A 843 32.80 5.53 -33.76
C ASN A 843 31.76 4.94 -34.74
N ALA A 844 32.12 4.43 -35.93
CA ALA A 844 31.24 3.61 -36.79
C ALA A 844 31.87 3.11 -38.09
N VAL A 845 31.37 1.97 -38.59
CA VAL A 845 31.68 1.40 -39.91
C VAL A 845 30.37 1.17 -40.67
N ARG A 846 30.11 1.92 -41.76
CA ARG A 846 28.85 1.81 -42.51
C ARG A 846 28.99 0.88 -43.73
N PHE A 847 28.07 -0.08 -43.85
CA PHE A 847 28.02 -1.02 -44.97
C PHE A 847 26.75 -0.79 -45.81
N ASN A 848 26.88 -0.32 -47.04
CA ASN A 848 25.71 -0.14 -47.90
C ASN A 848 25.56 -1.35 -48.83
N TRP A 849 24.51 -2.14 -48.62
CA TRP A 849 24.19 -3.27 -49.47
C TRP A 849 23.06 -2.92 -50.44
N LEU A 850 23.36 -2.73 -51.73
CA LEU A 850 22.32 -2.52 -52.75
C LEU A 850 21.87 -3.87 -53.34
N VAL A 851 20.58 -4.18 -53.26
CA VAL A 851 19.96 -5.34 -53.96
C VAL A 851 19.22 -4.81 -55.19
N SER A 852 19.60 -5.28 -56.38
CA SER A 852 18.95 -4.89 -57.64
C SER A 852 17.75 -5.81 -57.96
N GLU A 853 16.77 -5.27 -58.69
CA GLU A 853 15.38 -5.75 -58.80
C GLU A 853 15.16 -7.06 -59.59
N THR A 854 16.20 -7.87 -59.84
CA THR A 854 15.99 -9.11 -60.58
C THR A 854 16.84 -10.23 -59.99
N LEU A 855 16.20 -11.21 -59.34
CA LEU A 855 16.49 -12.65 -59.34
C LEU A 855 16.01 -13.33 -58.05
N GLY A 856 15.19 -14.36 -58.20
CA GLY A 856 14.58 -15.12 -57.11
C GLY A 856 15.50 -16.17 -56.46
N ASN A 857 16.73 -15.81 -56.08
CA ASN A 857 17.63 -16.75 -55.39
C ASN A 857 18.06 -16.28 -54.00
N LYS A 858 18.05 -17.22 -53.05
CA LYS A 858 18.47 -17.06 -51.66
C LYS A 858 19.99 -16.83 -51.58
N GLY A 859 20.43 -15.76 -50.92
CA GLY A 859 21.84 -15.50 -50.63
C GLY A 859 22.10 -15.27 -49.14
N SER A 860 23.34 -15.51 -48.71
CA SER A 860 23.85 -15.26 -47.37
C SER A 860 24.99 -14.23 -47.35
N PHE A 861 24.99 -13.41 -46.30
CA PHE A 861 25.99 -12.36 -46.09
C PHE A 861 26.66 -12.55 -44.73
N ASN A 862 27.99 -12.69 -44.73
CA ASN A 862 28.77 -12.98 -43.53
C ASN A 862 29.85 -11.92 -43.27
N ILE A 863 29.84 -11.33 -42.07
CA ILE A 863 30.91 -10.46 -41.56
C ILE A 863 31.70 -11.21 -40.49
N THR A 864 33.03 -11.21 -40.60
CA THR A 864 33.95 -11.88 -39.67
C THR A 864 35.17 -11.01 -39.34
N GLY A 865 35.75 -11.17 -38.14
CA GLY A 865 36.98 -10.48 -37.71
C GLY A 865 36.78 -9.15 -36.97
N LEU A 866 35.62 -8.93 -36.36
CA LEU A 866 35.36 -7.79 -35.47
C LEU A 866 35.97 -8.03 -34.08
N ASP A 867 36.41 -6.95 -33.43
CA ASP A 867 36.93 -6.96 -32.06
C ASP A 867 35.76 -6.94 -31.08
N ASP A 868 35.64 -7.96 -30.25
CA ASP A 868 34.51 -8.16 -29.33
C ASP A 868 34.48 -7.16 -28.15
N THR A 869 35.52 -6.32 -28.04
CA THR A 869 35.63 -5.27 -27.02
C THR A 869 35.15 -3.88 -27.50
N LYS A 870 34.71 -3.73 -28.77
CA LYS A 870 34.35 -2.43 -29.38
C LYS A 870 32.90 -2.36 -29.91
N ASN A 871 32.35 -1.15 -29.96
CA ASN A 871 30.99 -0.87 -30.48
C ASN A 871 31.01 -0.55 -31.98
N TYR A 872 30.08 -1.13 -32.75
CA TYR A 872 30.01 -0.95 -34.21
C TYR A 872 28.59 -0.65 -34.70
N ASP A 873 28.34 0.52 -35.31
CA ASP A 873 27.07 0.75 -36.02
C ASP A 873 27.06 0.04 -37.38
N ILE A 874 26.15 -0.92 -37.60
CA ILE A 874 25.93 -1.55 -38.91
C ILE A 874 24.54 -1.16 -39.40
N ILE A 875 24.45 -0.50 -40.56
CA ILE A 875 23.18 -0.03 -41.15
C ILE A 875 23.02 -0.71 -42.52
N LEU A 876 21.87 -1.31 -42.80
CA LEU A 876 21.55 -1.97 -44.08
C LEU A 876 20.46 -1.17 -44.81
N TYR A 877 20.60 -1.00 -46.13
CA TYR A 877 19.65 -0.26 -46.97
C TYR A 877 19.14 -1.11 -48.13
N ALA A 878 17.90 -1.60 -48.08
CA ALA A 878 17.28 -2.31 -49.21
C ALA A 878 16.37 -1.38 -50.04
N HIS A 879 16.41 -1.47 -51.37
CA HIS A 879 15.61 -0.63 -52.26
C HIS A 879 14.53 -1.46 -52.98
N ARG A 880 13.25 -1.08 -52.77
CA ARG A 880 11.99 -1.56 -53.41
C ARG A 880 11.56 -3.03 -53.24
N ASN A 881 10.23 -3.19 -53.37
CA ASN A 881 9.38 -4.38 -53.29
C ASN A 881 10.05 -5.74 -53.58
N ILE A 882 10.49 -6.43 -52.52
CA ILE A 882 10.76 -7.87 -52.54
C ILE A 882 10.03 -8.49 -51.33
N LEU A 883 8.73 -8.68 -51.45
CA LEU A 883 7.97 -9.52 -50.53
C LEU A 883 7.70 -10.83 -51.24
N THR A 884 8.62 -11.80 -51.12
CA THR A 884 8.35 -13.26 -51.27
C THR A 884 9.58 -14.18 -51.08
N SER A 885 10.82 -13.67 -50.90
CA SER A 885 12.01 -14.53 -50.78
C SER A 885 12.68 -14.45 -49.39
N THR A 886 13.10 -15.60 -48.84
CA THR A 886 13.80 -15.73 -47.54
C THR A 886 15.31 -15.51 -47.67
N TYR A 887 15.91 -14.62 -46.87
CA TYR A 887 17.37 -14.36 -46.84
C TYR A 887 17.97 -14.68 -45.46
N ASN A 888 19.22 -15.12 -45.42
CA ASN A 888 19.94 -15.46 -44.18
C ASN A 888 21.10 -14.49 -43.94
N PHE A 889 21.12 -13.82 -42.78
CA PHE A 889 22.16 -12.89 -42.39
C PHE A 889 22.89 -13.41 -41.15
N VAL A 890 24.23 -13.49 -41.17
CA VAL A 890 25.01 -14.05 -40.06
C VAL A 890 26.19 -13.13 -39.74
N VAL A 891 26.22 -12.60 -38.51
CA VAL A 891 27.35 -11.85 -37.95
C VAL A 891 27.96 -12.71 -36.84
N LYS A 892 29.28 -12.91 -36.86
CA LYS A 892 29.98 -13.72 -35.84
C LYS A 892 30.98 -12.85 -35.04
N GLY A 893 30.88 -12.88 -33.71
CA GLY A 893 31.87 -12.31 -32.78
C GLY A 893 31.52 -10.95 -32.15
N VAL A 894 30.30 -10.73 -31.65
CA VAL A 894 29.89 -9.46 -31.00
C VAL A 894 29.18 -9.75 -29.66
N ALA A 895 29.51 -8.99 -28.60
CA ALA A 895 29.08 -9.30 -27.22
C ALA A 895 27.94 -8.41 -26.64
N GLN A 896 27.49 -7.34 -27.32
CA GLN A 896 26.45 -6.42 -26.81
C GLN A 896 25.39 -6.04 -27.85
N ALA A 897 24.19 -5.65 -27.38
CA ALA A 897 22.97 -5.46 -28.16
C ALA A 897 22.83 -4.06 -28.80
N PHE A 898 22.24 -4.00 -30.00
CA PHE A 898 21.98 -2.80 -30.81
C PHE A 898 20.48 -2.41 -30.81
N SER A 899 20.16 -1.13 -31.01
CA SER A 899 18.78 -0.61 -31.08
C SER A 899 18.16 -0.72 -32.48
N SER A 900 16.86 -1.02 -32.57
CA SER A 900 16.05 -0.89 -33.80
C SER A 900 15.12 0.33 -33.73
N ARG A 901 14.90 1.05 -34.84
CA ARG A 901 13.97 2.18 -34.94
C ARG A 901 12.99 1.96 -36.11
N HIS A 902 11.71 1.78 -35.81
CA HIS A 902 10.66 1.68 -36.81
C HIS A 902 9.99 3.05 -37.04
N THR A 903 9.76 3.43 -38.29
CA THR A 903 8.88 4.55 -38.66
C THR A 903 7.88 4.05 -39.69
N ASP A 904 6.63 3.83 -39.31
CA ASP A 904 5.53 3.58 -40.24
C ASP A 904 4.69 4.85 -40.44
N GLY A 905 4.73 5.37 -41.66
CA GLY A 905 3.70 6.26 -42.17
C GLY A 905 2.67 5.43 -42.91
N THR A 906 1.61 5.01 -42.20
CA THR A 906 0.33 4.46 -42.70
C THR A 906 0.30 2.99 -43.16
N GLY A 907 -0.55 2.19 -42.49
CA GLY A 907 -1.16 0.96 -43.04
C GLY A 907 -0.59 -0.38 -42.53
N VAL A 908 -1.49 -1.23 -42.03
CA VAL A 908 -1.27 -2.59 -41.48
C VAL A 908 -0.39 -3.48 -42.37
N VAL A 909 0.68 -4.06 -41.81
CA VAL A 909 1.46 -5.18 -42.38
C VAL A 909 1.79 -6.20 -41.28
N ASP A 910 1.51 -7.48 -41.55
CA ASP A 910 1.77 -8.63 -40.66
C ASP A 910 3.28 -8.95 -40.61
N ASN A 911 3.93 -8.64 -39.48
CA ASN A 911 5.38 -8.64 -39.30
C ASN A 911 5.98 -9.98 -38.84
N GLN A 912 5.18 -11.05 -38.77
CA GLN A 912 5.63 -12.33 -38.20
C GLN A 912 6.64 -13.10 -39.09
N ALA A 913 6.79 -12.76 -40.38
CA ALA A 913 7.61 -13.55 -41.32
C ALA A 913 9.10 -13.17 -41.39
N ILE A 914 9.51 -11.97 -40.95
CA ILE A 914 10.91 -11.49 -41.08
C ILE A 914 11.79 -11.96 -39.90
N TYR A 915 11.20 -12.18 -38.72
CA TYR A 915 11.96 -12.48 -37.50
C TYR A 915 12.38 -13.95 -37.32
N ASN A 916 11.75 -14.89 -38.03
CA ASN A 916 11.86 -16.32 -37.69
C ASN A 916 13.14 -17.04 -38.13
N ASN A 917 14.10 -16.40 -38.83
CA ASN A 917 15.31 -17.09 -39.33
C ASN A 917 16.65 -16.39 -39.05
N VAL A 918 16.69 -15.45 -38.10
CA VAL A 918 17.97 -14.86 -37.63
C VAL A 918 18.58 -15.77 -36.55
N LYS A 919 19.61 -16.54 -36.91
CA LYS A 919 20.40 -17.32 -35.92
C LYS A 919 21.59 -16.50 -35.44
N SER A 920 21.53 -15.95 -34.23
CA SER A 920 22.71 -15.47 -33.51
C SER A 920 23.28 -16.60 -32.64
N VAL A 921 24.61 -16.66 -32.52
CA VAL A 921 25.29 -17.39 -31.45
C VAL A 921 25.72 -16.32 -30.45
N GLY A 922 24.77 -15.87 -29.64
CA GLY A 922 24.93 -14.78 -28.65
C GLY A 922 24.38 -13.43 -29.13
N GLY A 923 23.40 -12.87 -28.41
CA GLY A 923 22.87 -11.51 -28.58
C GLY A 923 21.70 -11.34 -29.57
N ILE A 924 20.79 -10.40 -29.28
CA ILE A 924 19.65 -10.01 -30.15
C ILE A 924 20.14 -9.01 -31.21
N ILE A 925 19.76 -9.22 -32.47
CA ILE A 925 20.06 -8.36 -33.62
C ILE A 925 18.89 -7.38 -33.83
N GLY A 926 19.17 -6.07 -33.92
CA GLY A 926 18.23 -5.06 -34.41
C GLY A 926 18.41 -4.84 -35.91
N ILE A 927 17.32 -4.82 -36.69
CA ILE A 927 17.33 -4.58 -38.13
C ILE A 927 16.47 -3.33 -38.40
N ASP A 928 17.04 -2.31 -39.07
CA ASP A 928 16.29 -1.19 -39.63
C ASP A 928 15.91 -1.50 -41.09
N VAL A 929 14.61 -1.46 -41.40
CA VAL A 929 14.09 -1.59 -42.77
C VAL A 929 13.35 -0.31 -43.10
N ILE A 930 13.92 0.51 -43.98
CA ILE A 930 13.29 1.76 -44.44
C ILE A 930 12.60 1.49 -45.78
N THR A 931 11.27 1.56 -45.82
CA THR A 931 10.50 1.56 -47.06
C THR A 931 9.96 2.96 -47.35
N THR A 932 10.26 3.51 -48.53
CA THR A 932 9.73 4.82 -48.95
C THR A 932 8.64 4.64 -50.01
N ALA A 933 7.42 5.08 -49.73
CA ALA A 933 6.39 5.32 -50.75
C ALA A 933 6.68 6.63 -51.51
N ALA A 934 6.50 6.61 -52.83
CA ALA A 934 6.71 7.71 -53.77
C ALA A 934 6.04 9.02 -53.30
N THR A 935 6.50 10.25 -53.58
CA THR A 935 7.29 10.80 -54.68
C THR A 935 7.74 12.22 -54.26
N ARG A 936 8.88 12.67 -54.77
CA ARG A 936 9.43 14.05 -54.73
C ARG A 936 9.88 14.60 -53.37
N GLY A 937 11.19 14.46 -53.16
CA GLY A 937 12.05 15.52 -52.65
C GLY A 937 11.89 15.89 -51.19
N PHE A 938 12.44 15.08 -50.29
CA PHE A 938 13.06 15.54 -49.05
C PHE A 938 14.07 14.48 -48.58
N LEU A 939 15.36 14.82 -48.61
CA LEU A 939 16.42 14.03 -47.99
C LEU A 939 16.54 14.52 -46.54
N GLY A 940 15.68 14.01 -45.65
CA GLY A 940 15.78 14.26 -44.21
C GLY A 940 16.90 13.41 -43.62
N ILE A 941 18.06 14.01 -43.40
CA ILE A 941 19.16 13.42 -42.66
C ILE A 941 18.71 13.31 -41.20
N LEU A 942 18.36 12.09 -40.76
CA LEU A 942 18.23 11.74 -39.35
C LEU A 942 19.60 11.26 -38.87
N ASP A 943 20.42 12.20 -38.40
CA ASP A 943 21.63 11.87 -37.65
C ASP A 943 21.25 11.79 -36.17
N ILE A 944 21.25 10.58 -35.61
CA ILE A 944 21.15 10.35 -34.17
C ILE A 944 22.43 9.61 -33.78
N ARG A 945 23.31 10.33 -33.08
CA ARG A 945 24.31 9.78 -32.16
C ARG A 945 24.19 10.58 -30.87
N GLU A 946 23.58 9.94 -29.88
CA GLU A 946 24.24 9.46 -28.65
C GLU A 946 24.81 10.59 -27.80
N LYS A 947 24.20 10.80 -26.62
CA LYS A 947 24.75 10.28 -25.35
C LYS A 947 26.22 10.71 -25.19
N VAL A 948 26.43 11.94 -24.75
CA VAL A 948 26.73 12.25 -23.33
C VAL A 948 25.88 13.45 -22.94
#